data_AF-A0A8C1DHY5-F1
#
_entry.id   AF-A0A8C1DHY5-F1
#
_cell.length_a   1.000
_cell.length_b   1.000
_cell.length_c   1.000
_cell.angle_alpha   90.00
_cell.angle_beta   90.00
_cell.angle_gamma   90.00
#
_symmetry.space_group_name_H-M   'P 1'
#
loop_
_entity.id
_entity.type
_entity.pdbx_description
1 polymer ?
#
loop_
_entity_poly.entity_id
_entity_poly.type
_entity_poly.pdbx_seq_one_letter_code
_entity_poly.pdbx_strand_id
1 'polypeptide(L)'
;MRVNPIVMWLLQQENVETEKKLSGKLYLVDLAGSEKVSKTGAEGSVLDEAKNINKSLSALGNVISALAEGTKTHVPYRDSKMTRILQDSLGGNCRTTIVICASPSVFNEAETKSTLMFGQRAKTIKNTVSVNMELTAEEWKKKYEKEKEKTRSLKIIIQRLENELKRWQKGEAVPVNEQHSSKEVKNSEAAPIIDTSAPPPEPLSDSEKTQYEELINDLYQQLDDKDDEINQHSQLAENLKQQMVDQDELLASTRRDYEKIQEDLNHLQHENEAAKEEVKEVLQALEELAVNYDQKSHEVEERSKTNQQLTEELMQKTAALAGVERDLSALQELSGHHKKRSAEILSLLLRDLNEIGSVIALNDHKMTEMTGGMEEEFTLARLFISKMKSEVKSLANRSKQLESTQADTMRKMQANEKELSSCQLLISQHQAKIKSLTDYMQNMEQKKRQLEESHDSLMEELAKLHAQEKMHEVSVLDKEKEHMNRIQDAEEMKKALEQQMESHREAHQKQLSRLRDEIEEKQRILDELKDVNQALQLEQKQLMSDYEKLKQEEQKKDERLQKLLLLNEKREQAQEDLKGLEETVAKELQTLHSLRVLFIQDINNRIGRSAELDTDESGGSLAQKQKIIFLENNLEQLTKVHKQLVCDNADLRCELPKLEKRLRATAERVKILESALREAKESAMRDRKKYQQEVDRIKEVIRAKNQARMKHTAQIAKPIRAGHHHSVASASPGHSVRGGVPSPRRHHQHQPQHHHRSK
;
A
#
# COMPACT_ATOMS: atom_id res chain seq x y z
N MET A 1 22.82 -9.08 -2.27
CA MET A 1 22.20 -8.46 -1.09
C MET A 1 23.08 -8.60 0.14
N ARG A 2 23.77 -7.52 0.51
CA ARG A 2 24.20 -7.28 1.89
C ARG A 2 23.30 -6.17 2.44
N VAL A 3 22.84 -6.28 3.68
CA VAL A 3 21.87 -5.34 4.28
C VAL A 3 22.32 -5.02 5.70
N ASN A 4 21.97 -3.84 6.22
CA ASN A 4 22.15 -3.48 7.63
C ASN A 4 20.77 -3.54 8.32
N PRO A 5 20.30 -4.68 8.84
CA PRO A 5 19.02 -4.74 9.52
C PRO A 5 19.10 -4.05 10.89
N ILE A 6 18.10 -3.23 11.18
CA ILE A 6 17.96 -2.49 12.44
C ILE A 6 16.63 -2.91 13.07
N VAL A 7 16.70 -3.48 14.27
CA VAL A 7 15.54 -3.77 15.11
C VAL A 7 15.48 -2.72 16.21
N MET A 8 14.34 -2.04 16.35
CA MET A 8 14.09 -1.09 17.42
C MET A 8 12.98 -1.63 18.33
N TRP A 9 13.23 -1.69 19.63
CA TRP A 9 12.20 -1.91 20.64
C TRP A 9 11.97 -0.62 21.43
N LEU A 10 10.71 -0.21 21.50
CA LEU A 10 10.24 0.88 22.37
C LEU A 10 9.62 0.25 23.62
N LEU A 11 10.17 0.57 24.79
CA LEU A 11 9.67 0.12 26.09
C LEU A 11 9.10 1.32 26.83
N GLN A 12 7.77 1.43 26.89
CA GLN A 12 7.09 2.38 27.75
C GLN A 12 6.70 1.71 29.07
N GLN A 13 6.96 2.39 30.19
CA GLN A 13 6.60 1.95 31.53
C GLN A 13 5.90 3.10 32.26
N GLU A 14 4.72 2.82 32.81
CA GLU A 14 3.95 3.74 33.65
C GLU A 14 3.94 3.22 35.09
N ASN A 15 4.33 4.06 36.05
CA ASN A 15 4.21 3.76 37.47
C ASN A 15 2.83 4.23 37.97
N VAL A 16 1.94 3.28 38.26
CA VAL A 16 0.52 3.54 38.58
C VAL A 16 0.32 4.35 39.87
N GLU A 17 1.28 4.33 40.80
CA GLU A 17 1.20 5.07 42.08
C GLU A 17 1.68 6.53 41.99
N THR A 18 2.47 6.86 40.96
CA THR A 18 3.10 8.19 40.81
C THR A 18 2.84 8.87 39.46
N GLU A 19 2.06 8.22 38.59
CA GLU A 19 1.73 8.62 37.21
C GLU A 19 2.96 8.87 36.30
N LYS A 20 4.15 8.46 36.74
CA LYS A 20 5.41 8.70 36.01
C LYS A 20 5.58 7.72 34.86
N LYS A 21 5.84 8.30 33.68
CA LYS A 21 6.07 7.58 32.44
C LYS A 21 7.55 7.59 32.08
N LEU A 22 8.08 6.41 31.75
CA LEU A 22 9.46 6.20 31.31
C LEU A 22 9.44 5.59 29.91
N SER A 23 10.33 6.06 29.02
CA SER A 23 10.35 5.67 27.61
C SER A 23 11.75 5.24 27.16
N GLY A 24 12.03 3.94 27.25
CA GLY A 24 13.28 3.33 26.80
C GLY A 24 13.24 3.00 25.31
N LYS A 25 14.35 3.20 24.61
CA LYS A 25 14.59 2.66 23.25
C LYS A 25 15.79 1.74 23.29
N LEU A 26 15.64 0.52 22.76
CA LEU A 26 16.77 -0.36 22.44
C LEU A 26 16.89 -0.47 20.92
N TYR A 27 18.10 -0.29 20.40
CA TYR A 27 18.44 -0.56 19.01
C TYR A 27 19.38 -1.76 18.97
N LEU A 28 18.98 -2.81 18.24
CA LEU A 28 19.86 -3.90 17.84
C LEU A 28 20.16 -3.70 16.36
N VAL A 29 21.44 -3.56 16.04
CA VAL A 29 21.93 -3.21 14.69
C VAL A 29 22.93 -4.28 14.28
N ASP A 30 22.62 -4.98 13.20
CA ASP A 30 23.61 -5.78 12.49
C ASP A 30 24.13 -4.96 11.30
N LEU A 31 25.43 -5.05 11.06
CA LEU A 31 26.13 -4.22 10.06
C LEU A 31 26.72 -5.12 8.98
N ALA A 32 26.55 -4.71 7.73
CA ALA A 32 27.16 -5.37 6.59
C ALA A 32 28.70 -5.38 6.71
N GLY A 33 29.32 -6.33 6.00
CA GLY A 33 30.78 -6.50 6.00
C GLY A 33 31.53 -5.20 5.67
N SER A 34 32.48 -4.84 6.54
CA SER A 34 33.27 -3.61 6.46
C SER A 34 34.45 -3.70 5.49
N GLU A 35 34.67 -4.85 4.85
CA GLU A 35 35.82 -5.07 3.98
C GLU A 35 35.74 -4.26 2.68
N LYS A 36 36.91 -3.91 2.15
CA LYS A 36 37.02 -3.10 0.93
C LYS A 36 36.41 -3.80 -0.27
N VAL A 37 35.53 -3.10 -0.98
CA VAL A 37 34.86 -3.61 -2.20
C VAL A 37 35.85 -4.11 -3.26
N SER A 38 37.05 -3.52 -3.34
CA SER A 38 38.11 -3.99 -4.25
C SER A 38 38.63 -5.40 -3.98
N LYS A 39 38.36 -6.00 -2.81
CA LYS A 39 38.68 -7.41 -2.50
C LYS A 39 37.59 -8.40 -2.92
N THR A 40 36.38 -7.95 -3.27
CA THR A 40 35.25 -8.86 -3.52
C THR A 40 35.24 -9.46 -4.92
N GLY A 41 36.06 -8.94 -5.84
CA GLY A 41 36.03 -9.32 -7.26
C GLY A 41 34.72 -8.94 -7.98
N ALA A 42 33.88 -8.11 -7.37
CA ALA A 42 32.60 -7.71 -7.96
C ALA A 42 32.81 -6.74 -9.13
N GLU A 43 32.11 -7.00 -10.23
CA GLU A 43 32.07 -6.15 -11.42
C GLU A 43 30.61 -5.76 -11.76
N GLY A 44 30.43 -4.80 -12.66
CA GLY A 44 29.12 -4.36 -13.13
C GLY A 44 28.18 -3.89 -12.00
N SER A 45 26.90 -4.25 -12.10
CA SER A 45 25.86 -3.86 -11.13
C SER A 45 26.13 -4.35 -9.70
N VAL A 46 26.82 -5.48 -9.53
CA VAL A 46 27.17 -6.03 -8.21
C VAL A 46 28.23 -5.16 -7.51
N LEU A 47 29.14 -4.56 -8.27
CA LEU A 47 30.10 -3.58 -7.77
C LEU A 47 29.37 -2.33 -7.24
N ASP A 48 28.33 -1.87 -7.93
CA ASP A 48 27.56 -0.69 -7.53
C ASP A 48 26.55 -0.96 -6.41
N GLU A 49 26.02 -2.18 -6.27
CA GLU A 49 25.35 -2.64 -5.04
C GLU A 49 26.32 -2.52 -3.87
N ALA A 50 27.51 -3.13 -3.99
CA ALA A 50 28.52 -3.17 -2.93
C ALA A 50 29.07 -1.78 -2.56
N LYS A 51 29.26 -0.86 -3.52
CA LYS A 51 29.58 0.55 -3.23
C LYS A 51 28.48 1.23 -2.43
N ASN A 52 27.21 1.05 -2.81
CA ASN A 52 26.08 1.68 -2.11
C ASN A 52 25.88 1.12 -0.69
N ILE A 53 26.17 -0.16 -0.48
CA ILE A 53 26.23 -0.78 0.86
C ILE A 53 27.35 -0.14 1.68
N ASN A 54 28.59 -0.15 1.18
CA ASN A 54 29.74 0.37 1.93
C ASN A 54 29.69 1.90 2.12
N LYS A 55 28.84 2.63 1.39
CA LYS A 55 28.54 4.05 1.64
C LYS A 55 27.95 4.30 3.03
N SER A 56 27.09 3.42 3.57
CA SER A 56 26.55 3.60 4.93
C SER A 56 27.63 3.39 6.00
N LEU A 57 28.50 2.39 5.81
CA LEU A 57 29.63 2.11 6.70
C LEU A 57 30.72 3.20 6.63
N SER A 58 30.92 3.79 5.44
CA SER A 58 31.82 4.94 5.25
C SER A 58 31.31 6.19 5.96
N ALA A 59 30.01 6.50 5.83
CA ALA A 59 29.36 7.58 6.58
C ALA A 59 29.45 7.35 8.10
N LEU A 60 29.26 6.12 8.57
CA LEU A 60 29.45 5.74 9.98
C LEU A 60 30.89 5.97 10.45
N GLY A 61 31.88 5.63 9.63
CA GLY A 61 33.30 5.93 9.88
C GLY A 61 33.62 7.43 9.93
N ASN A 62 32.97 8.24 9.08
CA ASN A 62 33.10 9.70 9.09
C ASN A 62 32.52 10.32 10.37
N VAL A 63 31.31 9.90 10.76
CA VAL A 63 30.64 10.32 12.01
C VAL A 63 31.49 9.96 13.23
N ILE A 64 31.98 8.72 13.29
CA ILE A 64 32.83 8.25 14.39
C ILE A 64 34.17 8.99 14.44
N SER A 65 34.77 9.34 13.30
CA SER A 65 36.01 10.12 13.28
C SER A 65 35.79 11.56 13.77
N ALA A 66 34.73 12.24 13.29
CA ALA A 66 34.40 13.58 13.75
C ALA A 66 34.10 13.65 15.26
N LEU A 67 33.39 12.66 15.80
CA LEU A 67 33.12 12.53 17.24
C LEU A 67 34.36 12.16 18.06
N ALA A 68 35.27 11.36 17.51
CA ALA A 68 36.52 10.97 18.18
C ALA A 68 37.56 12.09 18.20
N GLU A 69 37.57 12.95 17.17
CA GLU A 69 38.42 14.15 17.09
C GLU A 69 37.93 15.29 18.00
N GLY A 70 36.61 15.45 18.15
CA GLY A 70 35.98 16.41 19.07
C GLY A 70 36.12 17.90 18.71
N THR A 71 36.94 18.24 17.70
CA THR A 71 37.18 19.61 17.23
C THR A 71 36.16 20.11 16.21
N LYS A 72 35.38 19.21 15.59
CA LYS A 72 34.43 19.53 14.51
C LYS A 72 33.05 19.87 15.08
N THR A 73 32.64 21.13 14.94
CA THR A 73 31.30 21.63 15.35
C THR A 73 30.14 20.94 14.61
N HIS A 74 30.39 20.42 13.40
CA HIS A 74 29.41 19.68 12.60
C HIS A 74 29.83 18.20 12.47
N VAL A 75 28.92 17.29 12.85
CA VAL A 75 29.08 15.84 12.71
C VAL A 75 28.13 15.34 11.59
N PRO A 76 28.63 14.62 10.57
CA PRO A 76 27.90 14.38 9.32
C PRO A 76 26.87 13.23 9.38
N TYR A 77 25.95 13.25 10.35
CA TYR A 77 24.91 12.21 10.47
C TYR A 77 24.02 12.08 9.22
N ARG A 78 23.89 13.16 8.43
CA ARG A 78 23.04 13.21 7.22
C ARG A 78 23.60 12.41 6.03
N ASP A 79 24.88 12.03 6.04
CA ASP A 79 25.55 11.34 4.91
C ASP A 79 24.93 9.96 4.58
N SER A 80 24.24 9.34 5.54
CA SER A 80 23.43 8.14 5.31
C SER A 80 22.17 8.11 6.17
N LYS A 81 21.15 7.37 5.72
CA LYS A 81 19.95 7.11 6.53
C LYS A 81 20.28 6.39 7.85
N MET A 82 21.27 5.49 7.81
CA MET A 82 21.72 4.71 8.97
C MET A 82 22.34 5.61 10.05
N THR A 83 23.27 6.49 9.69
CA THR A 83 23.87 7.46 10.64
C THR A 83 22.87 8.46 11.19
N ARG A 84 21.82 8.80 10.43
CA ARG A 84 20.73 9.65 10.92
C ARG A 84 19.79 8.93 11.90
N ILE A 85 19.56 7.62 11.73
CA ILE A 85 18.81 6.79 12.69
C ILE A 85 19.64 6.60 13.98
N LEU A 86 20.94 6.37 13.85
CA LEU A 86 21.87 6.12 14.96
C LEU A 86 22.46 7.40 15.58
N GLN A 87 21.88 8.57 15.29
CA GLN A 87 22.32 9.86 15.84
C GLN A 87 22.19 9.91 17.38
N ASP A 88 21.11 9.34 17.95
CA ASP A 88 20.97 9.18 19.40
C ASP A 88 22.06 8.27 19.99
N SER A 89 22.53 7.28 19.21
CA SER A 89 23.52 6.27 19.63
C SER A 89 24.98 6.75 19.56
N LEU A 90 25.28 7.78 18.80
CA LEU A 90 26.66 8.24 18.57
C LEU A 90 26.77 9.70 18.96
N GLY A 91 27.23 9.98 20.18
CA GLY A 91 27.27 11.33 20.79
C GLY A 91 25.96 11.79 21.43
N GLY A 92 24.83 11.13 21.15
CA GLY A 92 23.50 11.49 21.65
C GLY A 92 23.11 10.89 23.01
N ASN A 93 21.80 10.83 23.27
CA ASN A 93 21.23 10.27 24.50
C ASN A 93 20.97 8.75 24.36
N CYS A 94 22.03 7.95 24.45
CA CYS A 94 21.91 6.49 24.41
C CYS A 94 23.09 5.81 25.13
N ARG A 95 22.82 4.66 25.79
CA ARG A 95 23.88 3.75 26.28
C ARG A 95 24.28 2.80 25.16
N THR A 96 25.34 3.15 24.46
CA THR A 96 25.73 2.44 23.24
C THR A 96 26.88 1.46 23.49
N THR A 97 26.70 0.22 23.03
CA THR A 97 27.74 -0.81 23.01
C THR A 97 28.03 -1.15 21.55
N ILE A 98 29.30 -1.19 21.17
CA ILE A 98 29.74 -1.56 19.82
C ILE A 98 30.55 -2.85 19.95
N VAL A 99 30.09 -3.91 19.30
CA VAL A 99 30.82 -5.18 19.19
C VAL A 99 31.65 -5.14 17.92
N ILE A 100 32.97 -5.34 18.04
CA ILE A 100 33.89 -5.37 16.91
C ILE A 100 34.24 -6.81 16.52
N CYS A 101 33.59 -7.31 15.46
CA CYS A 101 33.89 -8.62 14.89
C CYS A 101 35.10 -8.52 13.96
N ALA A 102 36.19 -9.22 14.27
CA ALA A 102 37.43 -9.20 13.49
C ALA A 102 38.03 -10.61 13.37
N SER A 103 38.71 -10.89 12.25
CA SER A 103 39.25 -12.22 11.95
C SER A 103 40.66 -12.40 12.52
N PRO A 104 40.96 -13.51 13.22
CA PRO A 104 42.31 -13.82 13.70
C PRO A 104 43.24 -14.39 12.60
N SER A 105 42.80 -14.45 11.35
CA SER A 105 43.62 -14.94 10.24
C SER A 105 44.53 -13.85 9.68
N VAL A 106 45.80 -14.18 9.46
CA VAL A 106 46.80 -13.30 8.82
C VAL A 106 46.35 -12.84 7.42
N PHE A 107 45.61 -13.67 6.68
CA PHE A 107 45.01 -13.29 5.39
C PHE A 107 44.10 -12.05 5.49
N ASN A 108 43.48 -11.84 6.66
CA ASN A 108 42.57 -10.74 6.93
C ASN A 108 43.22 -9.60 7.73
N GLU A 109 44.54 -9.62 8.00
CA GLU A 109 45.24 -8.67 8.88
C GLU A 109 44.90 -7.21 8.54
N ALA A 110 44.90 -6.85 7.26
CA ALA A 110 44.59 -5.48 6.81
C ALA A 110 43.15 -5.03 7.12
N GLU A 111 42.16 -5.93 7.08
CA GLU A 111 40.77 -5.61 7.46
C GLU A 111 40.62 -5.63 8.98
N THR A 112 41.19 -6.62 9.67
CA THR A 112 41.22 -6.72 11.14
C THR A 112 41.86 -5.48 11.78
N LYS A 113 43.00 -5.01 11.24
CA LYS A 113 43.63 -3.74 11.63
C LYS A 113 42.72 -2.54 11.39
N SER A 114 42.00 -2.50 10.27
CA SER A 114 41.03 -1.44 9.98
C SER A 114 39.86 -1.42 10.97
N THR A 115 39.32 -2.60 11.31
CA THR A 115 38.25 -2.78 12.31
C THR A 115 38.71 -2.44 13.73
N LEU A 116 39.94 -2.79 14.11
CA LEU A 116 40.53 -2.41 15.40
C LEU A 116 40.75 -0.88 15.49
N MET A 117 41.27 -0.23 14.44
CA MET A 117 41.42 1.23 14.38
C MET A 117 40.07 1.98 14.31
N PHE A 118 39.01 1.33 13.82
CA PHE A 118 37.63 1.83 13.95
C PHE A 118 37.16 1.73 15.41
N GLY A 119 37.31 0.56 16.05
CA GLY A 119 36.94 0.35 17.45
C GLY A 119 37.68 1.28 18.43
N GLN A 120 38.97 1.54 18.18
CA GLN A 120 39.78 2.47 18.97
C GLN A 120 39.24 3.91 18.92
N ARG A 121 38.81 4.38 17.74
CA ARG A 121 38.15 5.70 17.60
C ARG A 121 36.76 5.71 18.22
N ALA A 122 35.95 4.68 17.97
CA ALA A 122 34.62 4.57 18.56
C ALA A 122 34.64 4.59 20.10
N LYS A 123 35.71 4.05 20.72
CA LYS A 123 35.91 4.02 22.18
C LYS A 123 36.16 5.40 22.82
N THR A 124 36.56 6.44 22.07
CA THR A 124 36.78 7.79 22.64
C THR A 124 35.52 8.67 22.65
N ILE A 125 34.45 8.25 21.96
CA ILE A 125 33.19 8.97 21.86
C ILE A 125 32.48 9.02 23.23
N LYS A 126 31.94 10.18 23.58
CA LYS A 126 31.17 10.39 24.82
C LYS A 126 29.70 10.68 24.48
N ASN A 127 28.79 9.86 25.01
CA ASN A 127 27.35 10.05 24.90
C ASN A 127 26.81 10.79 26.14
N THR A 128 25.87 11.72 25.94
CA THR A 128 25.23 12.46 27.04
C THR A 128 23.92 11.76 27.45
N VAL A 129 24.04 10.73 28.28
CA VAL A 129 22.91 9.89 28.69
C VAL A 129 22.07 10.55 29.78
N SER A 130 20.76 10.67 29.56
CA SER A 130 19.76 11.12 30.55
C SER A 130 18.55 10.19 30.57
N VAL A 131 17.80 10.19 31.68
CA VAL A 131 16.62 9.33 31.84
C VAL A 131 15.44 9.94 31.08
N ASN A 132 14.93 9.21 30.08
CA ASN A 132 13.73 9.56 29.33
C ASN A 132 12.48 9.42 30.21
N MET A 133 12.18 10.46 30.99
CA MET A 133 10.96 10.56 31.79
C MET A 133 9.99 11.53 31.14
N GLU A 134 8.82 11.02 30.76
CA GLU A 134 7.67 11.82 30.37
C GLU A 134 7.05 12.41 31.64
N LEU A 135 7.04 13.74 31.71
CA LEU A 135 6.53 14.51 32.84
C LEU A 135 5.00 14.57 32.78
N THR A 136 4.33 14.62 33.94
CA THR A 136 2.87 14.76 33.95
C THR A 136 2.44 16.13 33.42
N ALA A 137 1.16 16.28 33.03
CA ALA A 137 0.62 17.56 32.55
C ALA A 137 0.79 18.69 33.58
N GLU A 138 0.73 18.37 34.88
CA GLU A 138 0.96 19.32 35.96
C GLU A 138 2.44 19.72 36.11
N GLU A 139 3.37 18.76 35.99
CA GLU A 139 4.81 19.04 36.00
C GLU A 139 5.22 19.90 34.78
N TRP A 140 4.65 19.62 33.60
CA TRP A 140 4.81 20.45 32.42
C TRP A 140 4.29 21.87 32.63
N LYS A 141 3.06 22.02 33.15
CA LYS A 141 2.47 23.33 33.48
C LYS A 141 3.36 24.12 34.45
N LYS A 142 3.84 23.47 35.52
CA LYS A 142 4.72 24.07 36.54
C LYS A 142 6.09 24.49 35.98
N LYS A 143 6.66 23.71 35.06
CA LYS A 143 7.87 24.11 34.32
C LYS A 143 7.60 25.28 33.38
N TYR A 144 6.50 25.24 32.62
CA TYR A 144 6.11 26.31 31.71
C TYR A 144 5.88 27.64 32.45
N GLU A 145 5.20 27.63 33.59
CA GLU A 145 5.00 28.82 34.43
C GLU A 145 6.34 29.40 34.93
N LYS A 146 7.27 28.54 35.38
CA LYS A 146 8.61 28.97 35.82
C LYS A 146 9.45 29.55 34.67
N GLU A 147 9.39 28.95 33.48
CA GLU A 147 10.15 29.43 32.30
C GLU A 147 9.53 30.69 31.68
N LYS A 148 8.20 30.83 31.75
CA LYS A 148 7.46 32.05 31.41
C LYS A 148 7.87 33.22 32.30
N GLU A 149 8.02 33.02 33.60
CA GLU A 149 8.41 34.09 34.52
C GLU A 149 9.91 34.46 34.40
N LYS A 150 10.81 33.50 34.14
CA LYS A 150 12.19 33.81 33.68
C LYS A 150 12.19 34.62 32.38
N THR A 151 11.37 34.23 31.41
CA THR A 151 11.26 34.95 30.12
C THR A 151 10.76 36.37 30.34
N ARG A 152 9.90 36.58 31.34
CA ARG A 152 9.43 37.91 31.76
C ARG A 152 10.53 38.73 32.42
N SER A 153 11.29 38.17 33.36
CA SER A 153 12.38 38.90 34.02
C SER A 153 13.53 39.23 33.06
N LEU A 154 13.89 38.29 32.17
CA LEU A 154 14.85 38.56 31.09
C LEU A 154 14.38 39.66 30.13
N LYS A 155 13.09 39.70 29.76
CA LYS A 155 12.53 40.80 28.96
C LYS A 155 12.58 42.15 29.69
N ILE A 156 12.34 42.18 31.01
CA ILE A 156 12.49 43.39 31.83
C ILE A 156 13.95 43.85 31.89
N ILE A 157 14.90 42.92 32.01
CA ILE A 157 16.35 43.22 31.99
C ILE A 157 16.76 43.77 30.62
N ILE A 158 16.38 43.12 29.52
CA ILE A 158 16.65 43.58 28.15
C ILE A 158 16.04 44.96 27.92
N GLN A 159 14.79 45.18 28.32
CA GLN A 159 14.13 46.49 28.18
C GLN A 159 14.81 47.59 29.02
N ARG A 160 15.36 47.27 30.20
CA ARG A 160 16.17 48.19 31.00
C ARG A 160 17.48 48.54 30.28
N LEU A 161 18.22 47.53 29.81
CA LEU A 161 19.49 47.71 29.09
C LEU A 161 19.29 48.46 27.76
N GLU A 162 18.22 48.18 27.02
CA GLU A 162 17.84 48.95 25.83
C GLU A 162 17.58 50.43 26.15
N ASN A 163 16.87 50.72 27.24
CA ASN A 163 16.58 52.09 27.64
C ASN A 163 17.84 52.82 28.13
N GLU A 164 18.75 52.10 28.78
CA GLU A 164 20.08 52.61 29.15
C GLU A 164 20.91 52.94 27.90
N LEU A 165 21.01 52.00 26.96
CA LEU A 165 21.74 52.16 25.70
C LEU A 165 21.16 53.30 24.85
N LYS A 166 19.83 53.51 24.87
CA LYS A 166 19.15 54.66 24.24
C LYS A 166 19.40 56.01 24.96
N ARG A 167 19.83 56.03 26.22
CA ARG A 167 20.32 57.24 26.91
C ARG A 167 21.78 57.53 26.53
N TRP A 168 22.64 56.51 26.57
CA TRP A 168 24.03 56.60 26.10
C TRP A 168 24.10 57.12 24.64
N GLN A 169 23.26 56.61 23.74
CA GLN A 169 23.14 57.06 22.34
C GLN A 169 22.68 58.53 22.18
N LYS A 170 22.11 59.15 23.21
CA LYS A 170 21.71 60.57 23.22
C LYS A 170 22.75 61.49 23.86
N GLY A 171 23.85 60.94 24.39
CA GLY A 171 24.82 61.68 25.20
C GLY A 171 24.35 61.94 26.65
N GLU A 172 23.27 61.29 27.10
CA GLU A 172 22.83 61.36 28.50
C GLU A 172 23.68 60.40 29.35
N ALA A 173 24.55 60.95 30.21
CA ALA A 173 25.37 60.14 31.13
C ALA A 173 24.50 59.49 32.22
N VAL A 174 24.45 58.15 32.23
CA VAL A 174 23.70 57.39 33.24
C VAL A 174 24.41 57.46 34.59
N PRO A 175 23.74 57.83 35.70
CA PRO A 175 24.39 57.93 37.02
C PRO A 175 24.98 56.59 37.50
N VAL A 176 26.11 56.63 38.19
CA VAL A 176 26.84 55.42 38.66
C VAL A 176 25.97 54.51 39.57
N ASN A 177 24.99 55.08 40.28
CA ASN A 177 24.01 54.31 41.07
C ASN A 177 22.97 53.52 40.23
N GLU A 178 22.80 53.82 38.93
CA GLU A 178 21.97 53.04 37.99
C GLU A 178 22.81 52.09 37.12
N GLN A 179 24.14 52.25 37.07
CA GLN A 179 25.05 51.43 36.24
C GLN A 179 25.36 50.08 36.91
N HIS A 180 24.99 48.97 36.27
CA HIS A 180 25.39 47.62 36.70
C HIS A 180 26.80 47.24 36.19
N SER A 181 27.84 47.90 36.72
CA SER A 181 29.25 47.59 36.41
C SER A 181 29.91 46.71 37.47
N SER A 182 30.88 45.88 37.03
CA SER A 182 31.82 45.17 37.90
C SER A 182 33.22 45.79 37.75
N LYS A 183 33.77 46.32 38.87
CA LYS A 183 35.19 46.57 39.23
C LYS A 183 36.26 46.41 38.13
N GLU A 184 37.25 47.30 37.92
CA GLU A 184 37.73 48.57 38.54
C GLU A 184 38.57 49.33 37.44
N VAL A 185 39.46 50.34 37.55
CA VAL A 185 40.39 50.84 38.59
C VAL A 185 40.45 52.40 38.62
N LYS A 186 41.55 53.10 38.23
CA LYS A 186 41.82 54.54 38.53
C LYS A 186 42.87 55.27 37.63
N ASN A 187 42.74 56.62 37.59
CA ASN A 187 43.72 57.73 37.56
C ASN A 187 44.96 57.81 36.61
N SER A 188 45.22 59.03 36.09
CA SER A 188 46.46 59.84 36.34
C SER A 188 46.32 61.31 35.90
N GLU A 189 47.31 62.17 36.22
CA GLU A 189 47.24 63.65 36.27
C GLU A 189 48.10 64.40 35.20
N ALA A 190 48.40 65.71 35.35
CA ALA A 190 48.81 66.61 34.25
C ALA A 190 49.82 67.76 34.62
N ALA A 191 50.19 68.59 33.61
CA ALA A 191 50.95 69.87 33.63
C ALA A 191 52.51 69.77 33.74
N PRO A 192 53.32 70.86 33.53
CA PRO A 192 53.06 72.27 33.14
C PRO A 192 53.95 72.83 31.98
N ILE A 193 54.11 74.17 31.86
CA ILE A 193 54.84 74.97 30.83
C ILE A 193 55.62 76.16 31.49
N ILE A 194 56.73 76.66 30.91
CA ILE A 194 57.41 78.02 31.01
C ILE A 194 58.80 77.91 30.28
N ASP A 195 59.29 78.73 29.32
CA ASP A 195 59.64 80.19 29.18
C ASP A 195 60.90 80.61 30.03
N THR A 196 61.89 81.45 29.68
CA THR A 196 61.97 82.71 28.89
C THR A 196 63.40 83.10 28.42
N SER A 197 63.49 83.87 27.30
CA SER A 197 64.45 84.95 26.88
C SER A 197 65.94 85.08 27.36
N ALA A 198 66.83 85.42 26.39
CA ALA A 198 68.12 86.17 26.58
C ALA A 198 67.97 87.65 26.12
N PRO A 199 68.89 88.62 26.45
CA PRO A 199 69.96 89.06 25.51
C PRO A 199 71.25 89.66 26.24
N PRO A 200 72.05 90.65 25.74
CA PRO A 200 73.42 90.37 25.25
C PRO A 200 74.52 91.40 25.77
N PRO A 201 75.66 91.78 25.11
CA PRO A 201 76.96 91.91 25.83
C PRO A 201 77.73 93.26 25.70
N GLU A 202 78.91 93.36 26.35
CA GLU A 202 79.92 94.42 26.18
C GLU A 202 81.33 93.83 25.89
N PRO A 203 82.32 94.59 25.35
CA PRO A 203 83.50 94.04 24.67
C PRO A 203 84.65 93.59 25.58
N LEU A 204 85.38 92.54 25.17
CA LEU A 204 86.22 91.72 26.05
C LEU A 204 87.70 91.60 25.61
N SER A 205 88.55 91.19 26.55
CA SER A 205 90.02 91.11 26.44
C SER A 205 90.54 89.77 25.92
N ASP A 206 91.87 89.66 25.73
CA ASP A 206 92.52 88.44 25.25
C ASP A 206 92.38 87.23 26.21
N SER A 207 92.14 87.45 27.51
CA SER A 207 91.85 86.35 28.45
C SER A 207 90.45 85.77 28.26
N GLU A 208 89.51 86.59 27.76
CA GLU A 208 88.13 86.18 27.52
C GLU A 208 87.98 85.55 26.13
N LYS A 209 88.86 85.88 25.15
CA LYS A 209 88.92 85.17 23.86
C LYS A 209 89.13 83.67 24.02
N THR A 210 90.06 83.24 24.88
CA THR A 210 90.26 81.81 25.18
C THR A 210 89.04 81.18 25.85
N GLN A 211 88.32 81.92 26.70
CA GLN A 211 87.06 81.44 27.28
C GLN A 211 85.94 81.35 26.22
N TYR A 212 85.94 82.22 25.21
CA TYR A 212 85.04 82.08 24.06
C TYR A 212 85.43 80.93 23.15
N GLU A 213 86.70 80.64 22.94
CA GLU A 213 87.13 79.47 22.16
C GLU A 213 86.76 78.15 22.87
N GLU A 214 86.95 78.08 24.19
CA GLU A 214 86.46 76.96 25.01
C GLU A 214 84.91 76.85 24.95
N LEU A 215 84.18 77.96 25.15
CA LEU A 215 82.72 78.00 25.08
C LEU A 215 82.17 77.67 23.68
N ILE A 216 82.86 78.06 22.61
CA ILE A 216 82.49 77.73 21.23
C ILE A 216 82.66 76.23 20.98
N ASN A 217 83.74 75.62 21.47
CA ASN A 217 83.94 74.17 21.38
C ASN A 217 82.89 73.40 22.19
N ASP A 218 82.57 73.87 23.41
CA ASP A 218 81.51 73.28 24.24
C ASP A 218 80.12 73.43 23.60
N LEU A 219 79.84 74.57 22.96
CA LEU A 219 78.62 74.79 22.16
C LEU A 219 78.55 73.90 20.91
N TYR A 220 79.68 73.59 20.25
CA TYR A 220 79.71 72.62 19.15
C TYR A 220 79.47 71.18 19.65
N GLN A 221 80.07 70.78 20.77
CA GLN A 221 79.79 69.47 21.38
C GLN A 221 78.31 69.35 21.78
N GLN A 222 77.74 70.39 22.40
CA GLN A 222 76.30 70.45 22.71
C GLN A 222 75.42 70.44 21.46
N LEU A 223 75.91 70.87 20.30
CA LEU A 223 75.17 70.82 19.04
C LEU A 223 75.20 69.41 18.44
N ASP A 224 76.36 68.76 18.40
CA ASP A 224 76.51 67.36 17.95
C ASP A 224 75.67 66.41 18.84
N ASP A 225 75.75 66.57 20.17
CA ASP A 225 74.93 65.81 21.14
C ASP A 225 73.42 65.99 20.88
N LYS A 226 72.99 67.19 20.42
CA LYS A 226 71.59 67.49 20.11
C LYS A 226 71.15 66.97 18.75
N ASP A 227 72.02 66.98 17.74
CA ASP A 227 71.73 66.34 16.46
C ASP A 227 71.65 64.81 16.62
N ASP A 228 72.42 64.20 17.53
CA ASP A 228 72.26 62.78 17.90
C ASP A 228 70.95 62.49 18.66
N GLU A 229 70.51 63.37 19.58
CA GLU A 229 69.16 63.29 20.16
C GLU A 229 68.06 63.41 19.10
N ILE A 230 68.19 64.36 18.16
CA ILE A 230 67.24 64.58 17.06
C ILE A 230 67.19 63.37 16.12
N ASN A 231 68.33 62.74 15.84
CA ASN A 231 68.41 61.50 15.06
C ASN A 231 67.70 60.34 15.78
N GLN A 232 67.93 60.16 17.09
CA GLN A 232 67.24 59.14 17.90
C GLN A 232 65.72 59.38 17.95
N HIS A 233 65.29 60.62 18.17
CA HIS A 233 63.87 60.98 18.15
C HIS A 233 63.23 60.78 16.77
N SER A 234 63.95 61.08 15.68
CA SER A 234 63.47 60.86 14.31
C SER A 234 63.31 59.38 13.99
N GLN A 235 64.26 58.54 14.39
CA GLN A 235 64.16 57.08 14.26
C GLN A 235 63.00 56.51 15.10
N LEU A 236 62.81 57.01 16.33
CA LEU A 236 61.68 56.61 17.17
C LEU A 236 60.33 57.01 16.55
N ALA A 237 60.23 58.21 15.98
CA ALA A 237 59.02 58.69 15.32
C ALA A 237 58.66 57.86 14.08
N GLU A 238 59.64 57.51 13.24
CA GLU A 238 59.41 56.69 12.05
C GLU A 238 59.03 55.24 12.43
N ASN A 239 59.62 54.68 13.49
CA ASN A 239 59.22 53.38 14.05
C ASN A 239 57.78 53.38 14.61
N LEU A 240 57.39 54.42 15.36
CA LEU A 240 56.02 54.56 15.88
C LEU A 240 55.00 54.73 14.75
N LYS A 241 55.35 55.49 13.72
CA LYS A 241 54.55 55.69 12.50
C LYS A 241 54.35 54.38 11.73
N GLN A 242 55.37 53.53 11.62
CA GLN A 242 55.20 52.18 11.07
C GLN A 242 54.24 51.33 11.92
N GLN A 243 54.40 51.33 13.25
CA GLN A 243 53.49 50.60 14.15
C GLN A 243 52.03 51.07 14.05
N MET A 244 51.78 52.36 13.78
CA MET A 244 50.43 52.86 13.51
C MET A 244 49.86 52.29 12.19
N VAL A 245 50.65 52.26 11.11
CA VAL A 245 50.23 51.68 9.83
C VAL A 245 49.92 50.19 9.97
N ASP A 246 50.77 49.44 10.67
CA ASP A 246 50.58 48.01 10.93
C ASP A 246 49.29 47.74 11.74
N GLN A 247 48.96 48.62 12.70
CA GLN A 247 47.71 48.52 13.47
C GLN A 247 46.48 48.90 12.64
N ASP A 248 46.54 49.94 11.80
CA ASP A 248 45.44 50.32 10.91
C ASP A 248 45.15 49.23 9.86
N GLU A 249 46.18 48.56 9.31
CA GLU A 249 45.98 47.42 8.41
C GLU A 249 45.37 46.21 9.13
N LEU A 250 45.81 45.91 10.36
CA LEU A 250 45.23 44.85 11.19
C LEU A 250 43.75 45.12 11.53
N LEU A 251 43.40 46.37 11.87
CA LEU A 251 42.02 46.81 12.07
C LEU A 251 41.20 46.72 10.77
N ALA A 252 41.79 47.07 9.63
CA ALA A 252 41.15 46.94 8.32
C ALA A 252 40.95 45.48 7.89
N SER A 253 41.83 44.53 8.27
CA SER A 253 41.55 43.10 8.12
C SER A 253 40.41 42.66 9.02
N THR A 254 40.51 42.94 10.32
CA THR A 254 39.53 42.52 11.34
C THR A 254 38.10 42.98 11.00
N ARG A 255 37.94 44.17 10.41
CA ARG A 255 36.65 44.68 9.90
C ARG A 255 36.11 43.85 8.73
N ARG A 256 36.94 43.54 7.73
CA ARG A 256 36.55 42.71 6.57
C ARG A 256 36.19 41.28 7.00
N ASP A 257 36.92 40.73 7.96
CA ASP A 257 36.63 39.41 8.53
C ASP A 257 35.30 39.42 9.31
N TYR A 258 35.01 40.49 10.07
CA TYR A 258 33.74 40.67 10.77
C TYR A 258 32.56 40.85 9.79
N GLU A 259 32.72 41.67 8.75
CA GLU A 259 31.71 41.86 7.69
C GLU A 259 31.37 40.52 7.01
N LYS A 260 32.39 39.73 6.66
CA LYS A 260 32.21 38.40 6.08
C LYS A 260 31.50 37.42 7.02
N ILE A 261 31.90 37.39 8.31
CA ILE A 261 31.22 36.56 9.32
C ILE A 261 29.75 36.99 9.48
N GLN A 262 29.43 38.28 9.35
CA GLN A 262 28.07 38.79 9.39
C GLN A 262 27.26 38.38 8.14
N GLU A 263 27.87 38.33 6.95
CA GLU A 263 27.25 37.79 5.73
C GLU A 263 26.99 36.28 5.85
N ASP A 264 27.98 35.49 6.28
CA ASP A 264 27.84 34.05 6.52
C ASP A 264 26.75 33.75 7.57
N LEU A 265 26.66 34.56 8.64
CA LEU A 265 25.61 34.45 9.66
C LEU A 265 24.21 34.71 9.08
N ASN A 266 24.05 35.72 8.23
CA ASN A 266 22.78 36.03 7.56
C ASN A 266 22.38 34.92 6.58
N HIS A 267 23.33 34.36 5.82
CA HIS A 267 23.09 33.23 4.93
C HIS A 267 22.60 32.00 5.70
N LEU A 268 23.30 31.63 6.78
CA LEU A 268 22.95 30.51 7.64
C LEU A 268 21.58 30.71 8.33
N GLN A 269 21.20 31.94 8.69
CA GLN A 269 19.86 32.23 9.19
C GLN A 269 18.79 31.95 8.12
N HIS A 270 19.01 32.42 6.88
CA HIS A 270 18.05 32.24 5.78
C HIS A 270 17.90 30.76 5.37
N GLU A 271 18.99 30.00 5.33
CA GLU A 271 18.95 28.54 5.14
C GLU A 271 18.23 27.83 6.30
N ASN A 272 18.40 28.31 7.54
CA ASN A 272 17.71 27.76 8.71
C ASN A 272 16.21 28.03 8.68
N GLU A 273 15.77 29.15 8.10
CA GLU A 273 14.35 29.47 7.91
C GLU A 273 13.73 28.68 6.75
N ALA A 274 14.40 28.58 5.60
CA ALA A 274 13.96 27.69 4.52
C ALA A 274 13.84 26.22 4.98
N ALA A 275 14.80 25.73 5.77
CA ALA A 275 14.75 24.38 6.34
C ALA A 275 13.63 24.18 7.38
N LYS A 276 13.17 25.25 8.07
CA LYS A 276 11.98 25.18 8.94
C LYS A 276 10.70 25.09 8.12
N GLU A 277 10.61 25.78 6.99
CA GLU A 277 9.46 25.66 6.08
C GLU A 277 9.39 24.27 5.45
N GLU A 278 10.49 23.71 4.94
CA GLU A 278 10.54 22.31 4.46
C GLU A 278 10.10 21.30 5.53
N VAL A 279 10.56 21.47 6.78
CA VAL A 279 10.14 20.60 7.91
C VAL A 279 8.65 20.76 8.21
N LYS A 280 8.09 21.97 8.09
CA LYS A 280 6.66 22.24 8.31
C LYS A 280 5.80 21.61 7.21
N GLU A 281 6.20 21.69 5.94
CA GLU A 281 5.51 21.01 4.84
C GLU A 281 5.52 19.48 5.03
N VAL A 282 6.66 18.92 5.43
CA VAL A 282 6.78 17.48 5.71
C VAL A 282 5.92 17.05 6.92
N LEU A 283 5.82 17.87 7.96
CA LEU A 283 4.94 17.60 9.10
C LEU A 283 3.46 17.62 8.68
N GLN A 284 3.02 18.61 7.92
CA GLN A 284 1.64 18.67 7.43
C GLN A 284 1.31 17.47 6.52
N ALA A 285 2.23 17.07 5.63
CA ALA A 285 2.04 15.88 4.80
C ALA A 285 1.97 14.58 5.60
N LEU A 286 2.64 14.50 6.77
CA LEU A 286 2.54 13.37 7.70
C LEU A 286 1.22 13.37 8.48
N GLU A 287 0.71 14.55 8.89
CA GLU A 287 -0.61 14.69 9.51
C GLU A 287 -1.73 14.28 8.52
N GLU A 288 -1.66 14.76 7.27
CA GLU A 288 -2.59 14.36 6.20
C GLU A 288 -2.52 12.85 5.92
N LEU A 289 -1.32 12.25 5.92
CA LEU A 289 -1.14 10.80 5.75
C LEU A 289 -1.71 10.00 6.93
N ALA A 290 -1.55 10.47 8.17
CA ALA A 290 -2.11 9.83 9.36
C ALA A 290 -3.65 9.84 9.34
N VAL A 291 -4.27 10.98 9.01
CA VAL A 291 -5.74 11.07 8.88
C VAL A 291 -6.27 10.15 7.77
N ASN A 292 -5.57 10.02 6.65
CA ASN A 292 -5.92 9.06 5.59
C ASN A 292 -5.75 7.60 6.05
N TYR A 293 -4.74 7.29 6.88
CA TYR A 293 -4.54 5.97 7.45
C TYR A 293 -5.68 5.59 8.41
N ASP A 294 -6.05 6.47 9.34
CA ASP A 294 -7.12 6.23 10.32
C ASP A 294 -8.49 6.02 9.64
N GLN A 295 -8.78 6.80 8.60
CA GLN A 295 -9.96 6.59 7.74
C GLN A 295 -9.93 5.24 7.03
N LYS A 296 -8.77 4.82 6.51
CA LYS A 296 -8.63 3.50 5.87
C LYS A 296 -8.72 2.35 6.86
N SER A 297 -8.23 2.52 8.09
CA SER A 297 -8.38 1.54 9.17
C SER A 297 -9.86 1.34 9.52
N HIS A 298 -10.63 2.43 9.66
CA HIS A 298 -12.08 2.36 9.88
C HIS A 298 -12.82 1.68 8.72
N GLU A 299 -12.51 2.00 7.46
CA GLU A 299 -13.07 1.29 6.30
C GLU A 299 -12.78 -0.21 6.31
N VAL A 300 -11.58 -0.62 6.75
CA VAL A 300 -11.20 -2.04 6.84
C VAL A 300 -11.93 -2.72 8.00
N GLU A 301 -12.12 -2.05 9.13
CA GLU A 301 -12.93 -2.57 10.24
C GLU A 301 -14.41 -2.75 9.88
N GLU A 302 -15.05 -1.80 9.21
CA GLU A 302 -16.45 -1.95 8.78
C GLU A 302 -16.61 -3.08 7.74
N ARG A 303 -15.65 -3.22 6.82
CA ARG A 303 -15.59 -4.35 5.87
C ARG A 303 -15.33 -5.69 6.58
N SER A 304 -14.57 -5.69 7.67
CA SER A 304 -14.35 -6.89 8.49
C SER A 304 -15.64 -7.30 9.21
N LYS A 305 -16.32 -6.34 9.87
CA LYS A 305 -17.59 -6.55 10.58
C LYS A 305 -18.70 -7.05 9.63
N THR A 306 -18.80 -6.48 8.42
CA THR A 306 -19.78 -6.93 7.41
C THR A 306 -19.41 -8.28 6.79
N ASN A 307 -18.13 -8.61 6.59
CA ASN A 307 -17.71 -9.96 6.19
C ASN A 307 -18.02 -11.02 7.27
N GLN A 308 -17.86 -10.68 8.56
CA GLN A 308 -18.24 -11.55 9.67
C GLN A 308 -19.75 -11.84 9.67
N GLN A 309 -20.58 -10.80 9.54
CA GLN A 309 -22.04 -10.94 9.42
C GLN A 309 -22.45 -11.82 8.22
N LEU A 310 -21.85 -11.60 7.03
CA LEU A 310 -22.09 -12.44 5.86
C LEU A 310 -21.64 -13.90 6.06
N THR A 311 -20.59 -14.13 6.87
CA THR A 311 -20.12 -15.48 7.22
C THR A 311 -21.10 -16.17 8.17
N GLU A 312 -21.63 -15.46 9.17
CA GLU A 312 -22.67 -15.98 10.07
C GLU A 312 -23.97 -16.30 9.32
N GLU A 313 -24.42 -15.42 8.41
CA GLU A 313 -25.56 -15.70 7.53
C GLU A 313 -25.31 -16.93 6.65
N LEU A 314 -24.11 -17.05 6.05
CA LEU A 314 -23.75 -18.21 5.23
C LEU A 314 -23.76 -19.51 6.05
N MET A 315 -23.26 -19.49 7.29
CA MET A 315 -23.32 -20.64 8.21
C MET A 315 -24.77 -21.00 8.56
N GLN A 316 -25.64 -20.03 8.86
CA GLN A 316 -27.06 -20.28 9.12
C GLN A 316 -27.77 -20.87 7.89
N LYS A 317 -27.52 -20.35 6.69
CA LYS A 317 -28.09 -20.87 5.43
C LYS A 317 -27.60 -22.28 5.12
N THR A 318 -26.32 -22.57 5.38
CA THR A 318 -25.73 -23.91 5.22
C THR A 318 -26.36 -24.92 6.20
N ALA A 319 -26.53 -24.53 7.47
CA ALA A 319 -27.19 -25.36 8.47
C ALA A 319 -28.68 -25.62 8.14
N ALA A 320 -29.39 -24.62 7.61
CA ALA A 320 -30.77 -24.76 7.16
C ALA A 320 -30.89 -25.68 5.93
N LEU A 321 -29.97 -25.56 4.94
CA LEU A 321 -29.91 -26.45 3.78
C LEU A 321 -29.71 -27.91 4.21
N ALA A 322 -28.74 -28.17 5.09
CA ALA A 322 -28.52 -29.50 5.66
C ALA A 322 -29.73 -30.02 6.47
N GLY A 323 -30.60 -29.13 6.97
CA GLY A 323 -31.92 -29.48 7.49
C GLY A 323 -32.84 -30.04 6.41
N VAL A 324 -33.06 -29.27 5.35
CA VAL A 324 -33.91 -29.63 4.21
C VAL A 324 -33.43 -30.91 3.51
N GLU A 325 -32.13 -31.15 3.43
CA GLU A 325 -31.55 -32.38 2.87
C GLU A 325 -31.91 -33.63 3.70
N ARG A 326 -31.91 -33.54 5.04
CA ARG A 326 -32.35 -34.65 5.91
C ARG A 326 -33.85 -34.91 5.76
N ASP A 327 -34.67 -33.85 5.75
CA ASP A 327 -36.12 -33.94 5.55
C ASP A 327 -36.45 -34.59 4.18
N LEU A 328 -35.70 -34.21 3.13
CA LEU A 328 -35.84 -34.80 1.80
C LEU A 328 -35.47 -36.29 1.78
N SER A 329 -34.40 -36.69 2.47
CA SER A 329 -34.01 -38.10 2.61
C SER A 329 -35.10 -38.92 3.33
N ALA A 330 -35.61 -38.41 4.45
CA ALA A 330 -36.69 -39.07 5.20
C ALA A 330 -37.99 -39.20 4.37
N LEU A 331 -38.32 -38.20 3.56
CA LEU A 331 -39.45 -38.26 2.63
C LEU A 331 -39.22 -39.26 1.48
N GLN A 332 -37.99 -39.43 1.01
CA GLN A 332 -37.65 -40.45 0.01
C GLN A 332 -37.77 -41.87 0.59
N GLU A 333 -37.31 -42.10 1.82
CA GLU A 333 -37.47 -43.38 2.52
C GLU A 333 -38.95 -43.72 2.77
N LEU A 334 -39.74 -42.77 3.27
CA LEU A 334 -41.19 -42.91 3.41
C LEU A 334 -41.89 -43.22 2.08
N SER A 335 -41.50 -42.53 0.99
CA SER A 335 -42.00 -42.82 -0.36
C SER A 335 -41.64 -44.25 -0.81
N GLY A 336 -40.42 -44.70 -0.52
CA GLY A 336 -39.97 -46.08 -0.75
C GLY A 336 -40.80 -47.12 0.01
N HIS A 337 -41.08 -46.89 1.29
CA HIS A 337 -41.95 -47.74 2.10
C HIS A 337 -43.40 -47.75 1.59
N HIS A 338 -43.94 -46.60 1.19
CA HIS A 338 -45.28 -46.53 0.59
C HIS A 338 -45.38 -47.29 -0.75
N LYS A 339 -44.33 -47.24 -1.58
CA LYS A 339 -44.26 -48.02 -2.83
C LYS A 339 -44.22 -49.53 -2.57
N LYS A 340 -43.33 -50.00 -1.67
CA LYS A 340 -43.26 -51.42 -1.26
C LYS A 340 -44.62 -51.93 -0.75
N ARG A 341 -45.20 -51.24 0.23
CA ARG A 341 -46.50 -51.61 0.83
C ARG A 341 -47.66 -51.59 -0.16
N SER A 342 -47.63 -50.70 -1.17
CA SER A 342 -48.65 -50.70 -2.22
C SER A 342 -48.46 -51.86 -3.21
N ALA A 343 -47.22 -52.26 -3.52
CA ALA A 343 -46.93 -53.44 -4.33
C ALA A 343 -47.31 -54.75 -3.60
N GLU A 344 -47.08 -54.84 -2.29
CA GLU A 344 -47.53 -55.95 -1.44
C GLU A 344 -49.06 -56.11 -1.47
N ILE A 345 -49.81 -55.01 -1.29
CA ILE A 345 -51.28 -55.01 -1.35
C ILE A 345 -51.79 -55.41 -2.74
N LEU A 346 -51.18 -54.89 -3.81
CA LEU A 346 -51.54 -55.28 -5.19
C LEU A 346 -51.25 -56.76 -5.45
N SER A 347 -50.14 -57.30 -4.92
CA SER A 347 -49.78 -58.72 -5.06
C SER A 347 -50.76 -59.63 -4.33
N LEU A 348 -51.21 -59.24 -3.13
CA LEU A 348 -52.26 -59.96 -2.40
C LEU A 348 -53.59 -59.94 -3.17
N LEU A 349 -54.05 -58.78 -3.63
CA LEU A 349 -55.28 -58.67 -4.41
C LEU A 349 -55.24 -59.49 -5.71
N LEU A 350 -54.11 -59.53 -6.41
CA LEU A 350 -53.92 -60.36 -7.61
C LEU A 350 -53.95 -61.86 -7.28
N ARG A 351 -53.36 -62.27 -6.15
CA ARG A 351 -53.41 -63.67 -5.70
C ARG A 351 -54.83 -64.06 -5.32
N ASP A 352 -55.53 -63.25 -4.53
CA ASP A 352 -56.90 -63.53 -4.08
C ASP A 352 -57.87 -63.58 -5.29
N LEU A 353 -57.67 -62.74 -6.31
CA LEU A 353 -58.39 -62.83 -7.60
C LEU A 353 -58.08 -64.13 -8.37
N ASN A 354 -56.83 -64.61 -8.33
CA ASN A 354 -56.44 -65.86 -8.99
C ASN A 354 -56.96 -67.10 -8.25
N GLU A 355 -57.06 -67.04 -6.92
CA GLU A 355 -57.75 -68.05 -6.09
C GLU A 355 -59.25 -68.09 -6.42
N ILE A 356 -59.91 -66.93 -6.54
CA ILE A 356 -61.32 -66.84 -6.99
C ILE A 356 -61.49 -67.40 -8.40
N GLY A 357 -60.61 -67.05 -9.34
CA GLY A 357 -60.64 -67.59 -10.71
C GLY A 357 -60.50 -69.11 -10.74
N SER A 358 -59.69 -69.66 -9.85
CA SER A 358 -59.51 -71.11 -9.69
C SER A 358 -60.78 -71.79 -9.14
N VAL A 359 -61.46 -71.18 -8.17
CA VAL A 359 -62.73 -71.69 -7.63
C VAL A 359 -63.85 -71.66 -8.67
N ILE A 360 -63.94 -70.59 -9.46
CA ILE A 360 -64.94 -70.48 -10.54
C ILE A 360 -64.68 -71.55 -11.61
N ALA A 361 -63.43 -71.73 -12.06
CA ALA A 361 -63.06 -72.73 -13.07
C ALA A 361 -63.29 -74.19 -12.62
N LEU A 362 -63.36 -74.47 -11.31
CA LEU A 362 -63.66 -75.80 -10.78
C LEU A 362 -65.16 -76.13 -10.70
N ASN A 363 -66.04 -75.12 -10.75
CA ASN A 363 -67.49 -75.32 -10.61
C ASN A 363 -68.23 -75.62 -11.93
N ASP A 364 -67.57 -75.48 -13.08
CA ASP A 364 -68.11 -75.69 -14.44
C ASP A 364 -68.45 -77.17 -14.77
N HIS A 365 -68.59 -78.04 -13.76
CA HIS A 365 -68.85 -79.47 -13.89
C HIS A 365 -69.97 -80.04 -12.98
N LYS A 366 -70.62 -79.22 -12.11
CA LYS A 366 -71.77 -79.67 -11.31
C LYS A 366 -72.82 -78.57 -11.09
N MET A 367 -73.66 -78.34 -12.09
CA MET A 367 -74.86 -77.49 -11.97
C MET A 367 -76.15 -78.32 -12.07
N THR A 368 -76.54 -78.93 -10.95
CA THR A 368 -77.86 -79.57 -10.79
C THR A 368 -78.32 -79.47 -9.32
N GLU A 369 -79.51 -78.92 -9.10
CA GLU A 369 -80.26 -78.86 -7.82
C GLU A 369 -79.59 -78.21 -6.59
N MET A 370 -79.92 -76.93 -6.31
CA MET A 370 -80.32 -76.48 -4.96
C MET A 370 -80.94 -75.07 -4.99
N THR A 371 -82.22 -74.94 -4.65
CA THR A 371 -82.95 -73.65 -4.64
C THR A 371 -82.81 -72.82 -3.36
N GLY A 372 -81.95 -73.24 -2.41
CA GLY A 372 -81.72 -72.54 -1.14
C GLY A 372 -80.55 -71.55 -1.13
N GLY A 373 -79.49 -71.77 -1.92
CA GLY A 373 -78.25 -70.99 -1.83
C GLY A 373 -78.36 -69.54 -2.32
N MET A 374 -79.38 -69.23 -3.14
CA MET A 374 -79.44 -67.98 -3.89
C MET A 374 -79.57 -66.73 -3.01
N GLU A 375 -80.25 -66.80 -1.85
CA GLU A 375 -80.31 -65.68 -0.91
C GLU A 375 -79.01 -65.47 -0.13
N GLU A 376 -78.26 -66.54 0.15
CA GLU A 376 -76.92 -66.45 0.75
C GLU A 376 -75.94 -65.83 -0.25
N GLU A 377 -75.97 -66.26 -1.51
CA GLU A 377 -75.20 -65.67 -2.63
C GLU A 377 -75.52 -64.18 -2.83
N PHE A 378 -76.81 -63.80 -2.88
CA PHE A 378 -77.20 -62.38 -2.96
C PHE A 378 -76.79 -61.57 -1.73
N THR A 379 -76.67 -62.19 -0.56
CA THR A 379 -76.22 -61.52 0.67
C THR A 379 -74.70 -61.37 0.70
N LEU A 380 -73.97 -62.39 0.26
CA LEU A 380 -72.52 -62.37 0.04
C LEU A 380 -72.15 -61.29 -0.99
N ALA A 381 -72.84 -61.26 -2.13
CA ALA A 381 -72.66 -60.26 -3.18
C ALA A 381 -72.94 -58.82 -2.69
N ARG A 382 -74.00 -58.62 -1.88
CA ARG A 382 -74.27 -57.32 -1.24
C ARG A 382 -73.15 -56.91 -0.27
N LEU A 383 -72.58 -57.86 0.48
CA LEU A 383 -71.43 -57.61 1.36
C LEU A 383 -70.17 -57.24 0.56
N PHE A 384 -69.88 -57.96 -0.53
CA PHE A 384 -68.78 -57.66 -1.46
C PHE A 384 -68.93 -56.28 -2.09
N ILE A 385 -70.11 -55.92 -2.60
CA ILE A 385 -70.37 -54.59 -3.16
C ILE A 385 -70.17 -53.50 -2.09
N SER A 386 -70.56 -53.75 -0.83
CA SER A 386 -70.33 -52.83 0.28
C SER A 386 -68.83 -52.66 0.60
N LYS A 387 -68.05 -53.76 0.61
CA LYS A 387 -66.59 -53.75 0.80
C LYS A 387 -65.88 -53.03 -0.34
N MET A 388 -66.19 -53.36 -1.60
CA MET A 388 -65.65 -52.66 -2.78
C MET A 388 -65.98 -51.16 -2.72
N LYS A 389 -67.19 -50.78 -2.31
CA LYS A 389 -67.61 -49.38 -2.19
C LYS A 389 -66.84 -48.61 -1.11
N SER A 390 -66.47 -49.25 0.00
CA SER A 390 -65.64 -48.61 1.04
C SER A 390 -64.16 -48.54 0.62
N GLU A 391 -63.63 -49.57 -0.03
CA GLU A 391 -62.28 -49.60 -0.59
C GLU A 391 -62.09 -48.57 -1.70
N VAL A 392 -63.01 -48.47 -2.68
CA VAL A 392 -62.99 -47.44 -3.72
C VAL A 392 -63.07 -46.03 -3.13
N LYS A 393 -63.90 -45.82 -2.09
CA LYS A 393 -63.98 -44.52 -1.39
C LYS A 393 -62.67 -44.18 -0.65
N SER A 394 -62.00 -45.17 -0.07
CA SER A 394 -60.68 -45.03 0.54
C SER A 394 -59.62 -44.68 -0.52
N LEU A 395 -59.64 -45.37 -1.66
CA LEU A 395 -58.72 -45.14 -2.78
C LEU A 395 -58.88 -43.73 -3.37
N ALA A 396 -60.13 -43.27 -3.58
CA ALA A 396 -60.44 -41.93 -4.07
C ALA A 396 -59.96 -40.83 -3.12
N ASN A 397 -60.17 -40.99 -1.81
CA ASN A 397 -59.63 -40.06 -0.81
C ASN A 397 -58.09 -40.01 -0.85
N ARG A 398 -57.44 -41.17 -1.01
CA ARG A 398 -55.97 -41.26 -1.09
C ARG A 398 -55.41 -40.67 -2.38
N SER A 399 -56.10 -40.81 -3.52
CA SER A 399 -55.74 -40.13 -4.78
C SER A 399 -55.73 -38.62 -4.59
N LYS A 400 -56.83 -38.07 -4.05
CA LYS A 400 -56.96 -36.63 -3.79
C LYS A 400 -55.89 -36.07 -2.84
N GLN A 401 -55.43 -36.87 -1.88
CA GLN A 401 -54.33 -36.48 -0.98
C GLN A 401 -52.95 -36.56 -1.65
N LEU A 402 -52.74 -37.50 -2.58
CA LEU A 402 -51.54 -37.58 -3.42
C LEU A 402 -51.50 -36.40 -4.42
N GLU A 403 -52.61 -36.07 -5.07
CA GLU A 403 -52.75 -34.90 -5.95
C GLU A 403 -52.38 -33.59 -5.22
N SER A 404 -52.85 -33.40 -3.97
CA SER A 404 -52.48 -32.23 -3.16
C SER A 404 -50.99 -32.17 -2.85
N THR A 405 -50.38 -33.30 -2.43
CA THR A 405 -48.95 -33.33 -2.09
C THR A 405 -48.05 -33.23 -3.32
N GLN A 406 -48.50 -33.71 -4.48
CA GLN A 406 -47.86 -33.48 -5.77
C GLN A 406 -47.90 -31.99 -6.17
N ALA A 407 -49.03 -31.30 -5.98
CA ALA A 407 -49.13 -29.86 -6.23
C ALA A 407 -48.21 -29.05 -5.32
N ASP A 408 -48.14 -29.38 -4.02
CA ASP A 408 -47.29 -28.66 -3.05
C ASP A 408 -45.79 -28.90 -3.29
N THR A 409 -45.39 -30.13 -3.66
CA THR A 409 -43.99 -30.43 -4.03
C THR A 409 -43.59 -29.77 -5.35
N MET A 410 -44.49 -29.72 -6.34
CA MET A 410 -44.26 -28.99 -7.60
C MET A 410 -44.07 -27.48 -7.38
N ARG A 411 -44.83 -26.85 -6.47
CA ARG A 411 -44.61 -25.45 -6.08
C ARG A 411 -43.26 -25.23 -5.39
N LYS A 412 -42.82 -26.15 -4.51
CA LYS A 412 -41.49 -26.08 -3.88
C LYS A 412 -40.38 -26.21 -4.92
N MET A 413 -40.49 -27.14 -5.87
CA MET A 413 -39.53 -27.31 -6.96
C MET A 413 -39.35 -26.02 -7.78
N GLN A 414 -40.46 -25.37 -8.16
CA GLN A 414 -40.45 -24.07 -8.87
C GLN A 414 -39.94 -22.88 -8.03
N ALA A 415 -39.85 -23.01 -6.71
CA ALA A 415 -39.21 -22.00 -5.85
C ALA A 415 -37.69 -22.21 -5.84
N ASN A 416 -37.24 -23.44 -5.57
CA ASN A 416 -35.83 -23.81 -5.56
C ASN A 416 -35.15 -23.55 -6.93
N GLU A 417 -35.86 -23.76 -8.04
CA GLU A 417 -35.39 -23.48 -9.40
C GLU A 417 -35.12 -21.97 -9.63
N LYS A 418 -35.94 -21.09 -9.03
CA LYS A 418 -35.74 -19.63 -9.07
C LYS A 418 -34.55 -19.22 -8.19
N GLU A 419 -34.39 -19.83 -7.02
CA GLU A 419 -33.22 -19.59 -6.16
C GLU A 419 -31.92 -20.07 -6.85
N LEU A 420 -31.93 -21.25 -7.46
CA LEU A 420 -30.79 -21.79 -8.22
C LEU A 420 -30.37 -20.87 -9.38
N SER A 421 -31.34 -20.38 -10.17
CA SER A 421 -31.04 -19.44 -11.26
C SER A 421 -30.48 -18.09 -10.76
N SER A 422 -30.92 -17.63 -9.58
CA SER A 422 -30.35 -16.45 -8.91
C SER A 422 -28.89 -16.68 -8.47
N CYS A 423 -28.60 -17.85 -7.89
CA CYS A 423 -27.23 -18.25 -7.53
C CYS A 423 -26.32 -18.38 -8.75
N GLN A 424 -26.81 -18.96 -9.86
CA GLN A 424 -26.06 -19.06 -11.12
C GLN A 424 -25.71 -17.67 -11.69
N LEU A 425 -26.66 -16.72 -11.65
CA LEU A 425 -26.42 -15.33 -12.05
C LEU A 425 -25.35 -14.65 -11.18
N LEU A 426 -25.38 -14.87 -9.86
CA LEU A 426 -24.39 -14.33 -8.93
C LEU A 426 -22.99 -14.92 -9.17
N ILE A 427 -22.89 -16.24 -9.39
CA ILE A 427 -21.64 -16.92 -9.76
C ILE A 427 -21.06 -16.33 -11.06
N SER A 428 -21.89 -16.11 -12.09
CA SER A 428 -21.47 -15.48 -13.34
C SER A 428 -20.93 -14.05 -13.13
N GLN A 429 -21.56 -13.24 -12.26
CA GLN A 429 -21.07 -11.91 -11.91
C GLN A 429 -19.70 -11.96 -11.20
N HIS A 430 -19.49 -12.91 -10.29
CA HIS A 430 -18.19 -13.10 -9.64
C HIS A 430 -17.11 -13.59 -10.62
N GLN A 431 -17.42 -14.53 -11.52
CA GLN A 431 -16.51 -14.99 -12.57
C GLN A 431 -16.07 -13.83 -13.50
N ALA A 432 -17.02 -12.99 -13.94
CA ALA A 432 -16.72 -11.82 -14.75
C ALA A 432 -15.81 -10.81 -14.01
N LYS A 433 -16.02 -10.63 -12.70
CA LYS A 433 -15.21 -9.73 -11.88
C LYS A 433 -13.80 -10.28 -11.60
N ILE A 434 -13.65 -11.59 -11.39
CA ILE A 434 -12.35 -12.27 -11.29
C ILE A 434 -11.58 -12.07 -12.60
N LYS A 435 -12.20 -12.33 -13.75
CA LYS A 435 -11.57 -12.12 -15.06
C LYS A 435 -11.08 -10.68 -15.25
N SER A 436 -11.93 -9.69 -14.95
CA SER A 436 -11.54 -8.27 -15.03
C SER A 436 -10.38 -7.88 -14.11
N LEU A 437 -10.20 -8.56 -12.96
CA LEU A 437 -9.05 -8.34 -12.07
C LEU A 437 -7.79 -9.04 -12.60
N THR A 438 -7.92 -10.24 -13.19
CA THR A 438 -6.83 -10.95 -13.88
C THR A 438 -6.30 -10.14 -15.07
N ASP A 439 -7.20 -9.62 -15.91
CA ASP A 439 -6.85 -8.78 -17.07
C ASP A 439 -6.12 -7.49 -16.63
N TYR A 440 -6.53 -6.88 -15.51
CA TYR A 440 -5.86 -5.72 -14.91
C TYR A 440 -4.46 -6.08 -14.38
N MET A 441 -4.32 -7.22 -13.69
CA MET A 441 -3.04 -7.71 -13.18
C MET A 441 -2.04 -7.96 -14.32
N GLN A 442 -2.48 -8.61 -15.41
CA GLN A 442 -1.63 -8.84 -16.59
C GLN A 442 -1.18 -7.53 -17.25
N ASN A 443 -2.05 -6.50 -17.30
CA ASN A 443 -1.70 -5.18 -17.82
C ASN A 443 -0.63 -4.48 -16.96
N MET A 444 -0.68 -4.66 -15.64
CA MET A 444 0.34 -4.16 -14.72
C MET A 444 1.67 -4.91 -14.84
N GLU A 445 1.64 -6.24 -15.02
CA GLU A 445 2.83 -7.07 -15.27
C GLU A 445 3.51 -6.68 -16.59
N GLN A 446 2.74 -6.42 -17.66
CA GLN A 446 3.26 -5.91 -18.93
C GLN A 446 3.93 -4.54 -18.79
N LYS A 447 3.34 -3.61 -18.01
CA LYS A 447 3.95 -2.30 -17.74
C LYS A 447 5.23 -2.39 -16.92
N LYS A 448 5.26 -3.27 -15.92
CA LYS A 448 6.47 -3.57 -15.15
C LYS A 448 7.59 -4.05 -16.09
N ARG A 449 7.30 -5.00 -16.98
CA ARG A 449 8.25 -5.50 -17.98
C ARG A 449 8.74 -4.41 -18.94
N GLN A 450 7.88 -3.51 -19.40
CA GLN A 450 8.27 -2.36 -20.22
C GLN A 450 9.20 -1.37 -19.47
N LEU A 451 9.05 -1.23 -18.16
CA LEU A 451 9.94 -0.42 -17.32
C LEU A 451 11.27 -1.12 -17.05
N GLU A 452 11.28 -2.45 -16.94
CA GLU A 452 12.49 -3.28 -16.85
C GLU A 452 13.29 -3.20 -18.16
N GLU A 453 12.66 -3.41 -19.32
CA GLU A 453 13.29 -3.28 -20.65
C GLU A 453 13.82 -1.84 -20.90
N SER A 454 13.15 -0.81 -20.39
CA SER A 454 13.62 0.59 -20.43
C SER A 454 14.79 0.86 -19.47
N HIS A 455 14.85 0.18 -18.31
CA HIS A 455 15.95 0.28 -17.38
C HIS A 455 17.24 -0.33 -17.95
N ASP A 456 17.14 -1.52 -18.55
CA ASP A 456 18.27 -2.21 -19.18
C ASP A 456 18.86 -1.38 -20.33
N SER A 457 18.01 -0.75 -21.16
CA SER A 457 18.46 0.16 -22.22
C SER A 457 19.25 1.37 -21.69
N LEU A 458 18.84 1.94 -20.56
CA LEU A 458 19.56 3.07 -19.92
C LEU A 458 20.87 2.61 -19.26
N MET A 459 20.90 1.38 -18.72
CA MET A 459 22.13 0.77 -18.20
C MET A 459 23.15 0.51 -19.32
N GLU A 460 22.72 0.14 -20.52
CA GLU A 460 23.60 -0.01 -21.68
C GLU A 460 24.20 1.33 -22.14
N GLU A 461 23.43 2.43 -22.11
CA GLU A 461 23.94 3.78 -22.39
C GLU A 461 24.96 4.25 -21.33
N LEU A 462 24.68 4.03 -20.04
CA LEU A 462 25.61 4.34 -18.96
C LEU A 462 26.93 3.55 -19.08
N ALA A 463 26.85 2.27 -19.45
CA ALA A 463 28.04 1.44 -19.66
C ALA A 463 28.92 1.97 -20.80
N LYS A 464 28.30 2.42 -21.91
CA LYS A 464 29.01 3.04 -23.05
C LYS A 464 29.72 4.34 -22.66
N LEU A 465 29.10 5.18 -21.84
CA LEU A 465 29.70 6.43 -21.36
C LEU A 465 30.89 6.18 -20.41
N HIS A 466 30.72 5.28 -19.43
CA HIS A 466 31.78 4.94 -18.47
C HIS A 466 32.99 4.24 -19.12
N ALA A 467 32.78 3.54 -20.26
CA ALA A 467 33.88 3.02 -21.08
C ALA A 467 34.70 4.12 -21.77
N GLN A 468 34.05 5.21 -22.22
CA GLN A 468 34.75 6.37 -22.80
C GLN A 468 35.55 7.15 -21.75
N GLU A 469 35.02 7.26 -20.53
CA GLU A 469 35.67 7.92 -19.39
C GLU A 469 36.98 7.19 -18.98
N LYS A 470 36.94 5.87 -18.84
CA LYS A 470 38.14 5.07 -18.50
C LYS A 470 39.24 5.14 -19.55
N MET A 471 38.92 5.27 -20.84
CA MET A 471 39.92 5.50 -21.89
C MET A 471 40.62 6.87 -21.76
N HIS A 472 39.99 7.86 -21.13
CA HIS A 472 40.65 9.13 -20.80
C HIS A 472 41.57 8.98 -19.59
N GLU A 473 41.10 8.31 -18.54
CA GLU A 473 41.80 8.21 -17.24
C GLU A 473 43.16 7.48 -17.36
N VAL A 474 43.21 6.38 -18.12
CA VAL A 474 44.47 5.63 -18.36
C VAL A 474 45.52 6.49 -19.07
N SER A 475 45.12 7.45 -19.92
CA SER A 475 46.04 8.35 -20.63
C SER A 475 46.71 9.41 -19.73
N VAL A 476 46.32 9.51 -18.46
CA VAL A 476 46.85 10.49 -17.49
C VAL A 476 47.89 9.87 -16.56
N LEU A 477 47.73 8.60 -16.18
CA LEU A 477 48.48 7.95 -15.09
C LEU A 477 49.92 7.53 -15.44
N ASP A 478 50.30 7.50 -16.71
CA ASP A 478 51.64 7.12 -17.19
C ASP A 478 52.77 8.15 -16.90
N LYS A 479 52.52 9.16 -16.06
CA LYS A 479 53.44 10.31 -15.86
C LYS A 479 53.98 10.54 -14.45
N GLU A 480 53.48 9.85 -13.43
CA GLU A 480 53.72 10.22 -12.02
C GLU A 480 54.28 9.05 -11.19
N LYS A 481 55.44 8.48 -11.56
CA LYS A 481 55.95 7.27 -10.87
C LYS A 481 57.47 7.06 -10.82
N GLU A 482 58.23 8.04 -10.35
CA GLU A 482 59.59 7.84 -9.83
C GLU A 482 59.78 8.43 -8.44
N HIS A 483 60.70 7.85 -7.65
CA HIS A 483 61.08 8.19 -6.26
C HIS A 483 60.00 8.00 -5.16
N MET A 484 60.35 7.76 -3.89
CA MET A 484 61.65 7.57 -3.21
C MET A 484 61.56 6.50 -2.09
N ASN A 485 62.68 6.10 -1.48
CA ASN A 485 62.76 4.92 -0.58
C ASN A 485 63.93 5.00 0.43
N ARG A 486 63.75 4.65 1.72
CA ARG A 486 64.74 4.04 2.68
C ARG A 486 64.29 4.05 4.17
N ILE A 487 64.98 3.26 5.00
CA ILE A 487 64.63 2.79 6.37
C ILE A 487 65.91 2.70 7.22
N GLN A 488 65.82 2.77 8.57
CA GLN A 488 66.84 2.22 9.47
C GLN A 488 66.23 1.64 10.78
N ASP A 489 67.07 0.97 11.58
CA ASP A 489 66.90 0.34 12.90
C ASP A 489 66.35 -1.11 12.95
N ALA A 490 67.07 -1.97 13.69
CA ALA A 490 66.98 -3.43 13.54
C ALA A 490 67.19 -4.30 14.80
N GLU A 491 67.75 -3.78 15.91
CA GLU A 491 68.26 -4.65 16.98
C GLU A 491 67.21 -5.03 18.05
N GLU A 492 66.20 -4.18 18.28
CA GLU A 492 65.01 -4.53 19.09
C GLU A 492 64.21 -5.70 18.47
N MET A 493 64.22 -5.78 17.14
CA MET A 493 63.43 -6.71 16.33
C MET A 493 63.70 -8.18 16.69
N LYS A 494 64.95 -8.52 17.03
CA LYS A 494 65.33 -9.89 17.39
C LYS A 494 64.72 -10.36 18.71
N LYS A 495 64.63 -9.48 19.71
CA LYS A 495 64.15 -9.83 21.06
C LYS A 495 62.63 -9.93 21.11
N ALA A 496 61.93 -9.16 20.28
CA ALA A 496 60.49 -9.32 20.05
C ALA A 496 60.17 -10.69 19.42
N LEU A 497 60.96 -11.13 18.44
CA LEU A 497 60.71 -12.34 17.64
C LEU A 497 60.61 -13.63 18.48
N GLU A 498 61.49 -13.80 19.48
CA GLU A 498 61.49 -15.00 20.34
C GLU A 498 60.24 -15.08 21.24
N GLN A 499 59.78 -13.95 21.80
CA GLN A 499 58.51 -13.91 22.53
C GLN A 499 57.30 -14.08 21.60
N GLN A 500 57.42 -13.61 20.35
CA GLN A 500 56.39 -13.78 19.32
C GLN A 500 56.16 -15.26 18.99
N MET A 501 57.21 -16.08 18.91
CA MET A 501 57.11 -17.49 18.56
C MET A 501 56.36 -18.34 19.61
N GLU A 502 56.62 -18.14 20.90
CA GLU A 502 55.92 -18.91 21.94
C GLU A 502 54.46 -18.45 22.11
N SER A 503 54.21 -17.13 21.96
CA SER A 503 52.85 -16.58 21.84
C SER A 503 52.08 -17.19 20.65
N HIS A 504 52.75 -17.37 19.51
CA HIS A 504 52.17 -18.02 18.32
C HIS A 504 51.73 -19.46 18.59
N ARG A 505 52.49 -20.25 19.37
CA ARG A 505 52.12 -21.65 19.69
C ARG A 505 50.82 -21.71 20.47
N GLU A 506 50.69 -20.94 21.55
CA GLU A 506 49.43 -20.87 22.30
C GLU A 506 48.29 -20.32 21.45
N ALA A 507 48.54 -19.29 20.64
CA ALA A 507 47.54 -18.70 19.76
C ALA A 507 47.01 -19.72 18.75
N HIS A 508 47.89 -20.50 18.10
CA HIS A 508 47.49 -21.56 17.18
C HIS A 508 46.73 -22.70 17.88
N GLN A 509 47.13 -23.10 19.10
CA GLN A 509 46.40 -24.15 19.83
C GLN A 509 45.00 -23.69 20.26
N LYS A 510 44.85 -22.42 20.68
CA LYS A 510 43.55 -21.78 20.99
C LYS A 510 42.71 -21.50 19.73
N GLN A 511 43.35 -21.30 18.58
CA GLN A 511 42.68 -21.17 17.28
C GLN A 511 42.17 -22.52 16.78
N LEU A 512 42.93 -23.61 16.99
CA LEU A 512 42.54 -24.97 16.62
C LEU A 512 41.39 -25.52 17.47
N SER A 513 41.20 -25.09 18.73
CA SER A 513 39.97 -25.42 19.47
C SER A 513 38.78 -24.68 18.87
N ARG A 514 38.87 -23.34 18.73
CA ARG A 514 37.80 -22.50 18.18
C ARG A 514 37.32 -22.94 16.80
N LEU A 515 38.24 -23.39 15.95
CA LEU A 515 37.89 -23.93 14.62
C LEU A 515 37.15 -25.28 14.71
N ARG A 516 37.39 -26.10 15.74
CA ARG A 516 36.58 -27.31 15.99
C ARG A 516 35.21 -26.95 16.53
N ASP A 517 35.16 -26.04 17.51
CA ASP A 517 33.92 -25.53 18.11
C ASP A 517 33.01 -24.91 17.02
N GLU A 518 33.60 -24.12 16.11
CA GLU A 518 32.89 -23.53 14.96
C GLU A 518 32.49 -24.59 13.91
N ILE A 519 33.32 -25.59 13.62
CA ILE A 519 32.96 -26.70 12.71
C ILE A 519 31.77 -27.50 13.26
N GLU A 520 31.75 -27.83 14.56
CA GLU A 520 30.60 -28.51 15.19
C GLU A 520 29.32 -27.66 15.13
N GLU A 521 29.44 -26.35 15.30
CA GLU A 521 28.28 -25.44 15.22
C GLU A 521 27.77 -25.27 13.78
N LYS A 522 28.66 -25.15 12.79
CA LYS A 522 28.25 -25.18 11.37
C LYS A 522 27.66 -26.54 10.98
N GLN A 523 28.12 -27.64 11.58
CA GLN A 523 27.57 -28.96 11.36
C GLN A 523 26.14 -29.08 11.94
N ARG A 524 25.91 -28.61 13.18
CA ARG A 524 24.55 -28.51 13.76
C ARG A 524 23.60 -27.74 12.86
N ILE A 525 23.98 -26.53 12.44
CA ILE A 525 23.15 -25.69 11.54
C ILE A 525 22.91 -26.37 10.18
N LEU A 526 23.90 -27.09 9.63
CA LEU A 526 23.73 -27.88 8.41
C LEU A 526 22.74 -29.04 8.55
N ASP A 527 22.67 -29.66 9.73
CA ASP A 527 21.76 -30.77 9.99
C ASP A 527 20.33 -30.26 10.29
N GLU A 528 20.17 -29.18 11.06
CA GLU A 528 18.88 -28.47 11.20
C GLU A 528 18.30 -28.03 9.85
N LEU A 529 19.13 -27.46 8.97
CA LEU A 529 18.70 -27.05 7.62
C LEU A 529 18.33 -28.23 6.72
N LYS A 530 18.92 -29.43 6.91
CA LYS A 530 18.48 -30.65 6.21
C LYS A 530 17.12 -31.11 6.69
N ASP A 531 16.85 -31.06 7.99
CA ASP A 531 15.58 -31.51 8.56
C ASP A 531 14.42 -30.59 8.16
N VAL A 532 14.64 -29.27 8.17
CA VAL A 532 13.67 -28.29 7.62
C VAL A 532 13.42 -28.52 6.12
N ASN A 533 14.48 -28.81 5.34
CA ASN A 533 14.33 -29.09 3.90
C ASN A 533 13.57 -30.41 3.65
N GLN A 534 13.84 -31.46 4.44
CA GLN A 534 13.09 -32.71 4.39
C GLN A 534 11.61 -32.52 4.75
N ALA A 535 11.30 -31.72 5.77
CA ALA A 535 9.92 -31.39 6.15
C ALA A 535 9.17 -30.68 5.01
N LEU A 536 9.79 -29.66 4.39
CA LEU A 536 9.22 -28.96 3.23
C LEU A 536 9.02 -29.88 2.01
N GLN A 537 9.94 -30.82 1.77
CA GLN A 537 9.77 -31.82 0.71
C GLN A 537 8.63 -32.82 0.98
N LEU A 538 8.35 -33.13 2.26
CA LEU A 538 7.22 -33.98 2.64
C LEU A 538 5.89 -33.22 2.47
N GLU A 539 5.82 -31.97 2.91
CA GLU A 539 4.66 -31.09 2.70
C GLU A 539 4.36 -30.90 1.21
N GLN A 540 5.38 -30.64 0.38
CA GLN A 540 5.24 -30.54 -1.07
C GLN A 540 4.68 -31.83 -1.70
N LYS A 541 5.16 -33.01 -1.26
CA LYS A 541 4.64 -34.32 -1.73
C LYS A 541 3.19 -34.55 -1.30
N GLN A 542 2.82 -34.15 -0.08
CA GLN A 542 1.45 -34.27 0.40
C GLN A 542 0.50 -33.38 -0.41
N LEU A 543 0.87 -32.10 -0.62
CA LEU A 543 0.12 -31.13 -1.42
C LEU A 543 -0.08 -31.59 -2.87
N MET A 544 0.96 -32.19 -3.48
CA MET A 544 0.85 -32.83 -4.80
C MET A 544 -0.13 -34.02 -4.79
N SER A 545 -0.08 -34.88 -3.76
CA SER A 545 -1.03 -36.00 -3.63
C SER A 545 -2.48 -35.51 -3.49
N ASP A 546 -2.69 -34.42 -2.76
CA ASP A 546 -4.03 -33.87 -2.51
C ASP A 546 -4.57 -33.13 -3.75
N TYR A 547 -3.70 -32.46 -4.52
CA TYR A 547 -4.03 -31.95 -5.85
C TYR A 547 -4.44 -33.08 -6.82
N GLU A 548 -3.72 -34.20 -6.84
CA GLU A 548 -4.08 -35.36 -7.69
C GLU A 548 -5.41 -36.00 -7.28
N LYS A 549 -5.70 -36.12 -5.98
CA LYS A 549 -7.02 -36.57 -5.48
C LYS A 549 -8.14 -35.64 -5.94
N LEU A 550 -7.95 -34.33 -5.79
CA LEU A 550 -8.96 -33.32 -6.16
C LEU A 550 -9.26 -33.35 -7.66
N LYS A 551 -8.21 -33.51 -8.49
CA LYS A 551 -8.31 -33.68 -9.94
C LYS A 551 -9.02 -34.98 -10.35
N GLN A 552 -8.79 -36.08 -9.63
CA GLN A 552 -9.55 -37.32 -9.85
C GLN A 552 -11.03 -37.19 -9.44
N GLU A 553 -11.34 -36.38 -8.41
CA GLU A 553 -12.73 -36.08 -8.07
C GLU A 553 -13.41 -35.21 -9.12
N GLU A 554 -12.72 -34.21 -9.66
CA GLU A 554 -13.19 -33.36 -10.77
C GLU A 554 -13.56 -34.23 -11.98
N GLN A 555 -12.66 -35.10 -12.43
CA GLN A 555 -12.92 -36.04 -13.53
C GLN A 555 -14.12 -36.98 -13.25
N LYS A 556 -14.29 -37.47 -12.01
CA LYS A 556 -15.46 -38.28 -11.62
C LYS A 556 -16.76 -37.48 -11.59
N LYS A 557 -16.70 -36.18 -11.30
CA LYS A 557 -17.86 -35.26 -11.35
C LYS A 557 -18.23 -34.97 -12.82
N ASP A 558 -17.25 -34.76 -13.69
CA ASP A 558 -17.46 -34.57 -15.14
C ASP A 558 -18.03 -35.82 -15.81
N GLU A 559 -17.48 -37.01 -15.54
CA GLU A 559 -18.06 -38.29 -16.00
C GLU A 559 -19.53 -38.45 -15.57
N ARG A 560 -19.85 -38.05 -14.33
CA ARG A 560 -21.21 -38.13 -13.80
C ARG A 560 -22.13 -37.10 -14.47
N LEU A 561 -21.62 -35.91 -14.77
CA LEU A 561 -22.34 -34.87 -15.50
C LEU A 561 -22.65 -35.33 -16.93
N GLN A 562 -21.68 -35.88 -17.66
CA GLN A 562 -21.90 -36.47 -19.00
C GLN A 562 -22.94 -37.58 -18.98
N LYS A 563 -22.88 -38.49 -17.99
CA LYS A 563 -23.87 -39.56 -17.81
C LYS A 563 -25.27 -39.02 -17.51
N LEU A 564 -25.39 -37.90 -16.79
CA LEU A 564 -26.68 -37.24 -16.54
C LEU A 564 -27.22 -36.49 -17.76
N LEU A 565 -26.37 -35.81 -18.54
CA LEU A 565 -26.75 -35.15 -19.79
C LEU A 565 -27.34 -36.16 -20.78
N LEU A 566 -26.64 -37.27 -21.03
CA LEU A 566 -27.11 -38.34 -21.94
C LEU A 566 -28.39 -39.04 -21.45
N LEU A 567 -28.67 -39.01 -20.14
CA LEU A 567 -29.92 -39.52 -19.56
C LEU A 567 -31.06 -38.49 -19.70
N ASN A 568 -30.73 -37.20 -19.70
CA ASN A 568 -31.69 -36.13 -20.01
C ASN A 568 -32.06 -36.09 -21.50
N GLU A 569 -31.08 -36.17 -22.41
CA GLU A 569 -31.31 -36.25 -23.86
C GLU A 569 -32.26 -37.41 -24.21
N LYS A 570 -32.05 -38.59 -23.61
CA LYS A 570 -32.95 -39.76 -23.77
C LYS A 570 -34.35 -39.53 -23.21
N ARG A 571 -34.49 -38.74 -22.15
CA ARG A 571 -35.79 -38.36 -21.58
C ARG A 571 -36.52 -37.37 -22.48
N GLU A 572 -35.80 -36.43 -23.07
CA GLU A 572 -36.34 -35.43 -24.01
C GLU A 572 -36.77 -36.10 -25.32
N GLN A 573 -35.96 -37.00 -25.90
CA GLN A 573 -36.37 -37.81 -27.06
C GLN A 573 -37.64 -38.61 -26.77
N ALA A 574 -37.70 -39.33 -25.64
CA ALA A 574 -38.90 -40.09 -25.26
C ALA A 574 -40.14 -39.20 -25.05
N GLN A 575 -39.95 -37.92 -24.69
CA GLN A 575 -41.02 -36.94 -24.56
C GLN A 575 -41.49 -36.40 -25.92
N GLU A 576 -40.58 -36.23 -26.90
CA GLU A 576 -40.95 -35.92 -28.28
C GLU A 576 -41.67 -37.10 -28.96
N ASP A 577 -41.18 -38.32 -28.77
CA ASP A 577 -41.79 -39.55 -29.29
C ASP A 577 -43.23 -39.72 -28.75
N LEU A 578 -43.42 -39.52 -27.44
CA LEU A 578 -44.74 -39.51 -26.80
C LEU A 578 -45.66 -38.43 -27.38
N LYS A 579 -45.17 -37.21 -27.58
CA LYS A 579 -45.95 -36.13 -28.19
C LYS A 579 -46.37 -36.45 -29.63
N GLY A 580 -45.49 -37.07 -30.42
CA GLY A 580 -45.83 -37.56 -31.76
C GLY A 580 -46.93 -38.63 -31.74
N LEU A 581 -46.94 -39.49 -30.72
CA LEU A 581 -48.00 -40.45 -30.49
C LEU A 581 -49.31 -39.78 -30.05
N GLU A 582 -49.27 -38.81 -29.13
CA GLU A 582 -50.43 -38.00 -28.70
C GLU A 582 -51.08 -37.26 -29.88
N GLU A 583 -50.28 -36.61 -30.74
CA GLU A 583 -50.78 -35.96 -31.96
C GLU A 583 -51.40 -36.94 -32.95
N THR A 584 -50.94 -38.20 -32.98
CA THR A 584 -51.49 -39.26 -33.83
C THR A 584 -52.82 -39.77 -33.27
N VAL A 585 -52.89 -40.04 -31.97
CA VAL A 585 -54.12 -40.41 -31.26
C VAL A 585 -55.18 -39.31 -31.37
N ALA A 586 -54.79 -38.03 -31.31
CA ALA A 586 -55.71 -36.90 -31.53
C ALA A 586 -56.32 -36.89 -32.95
N LYS A 587 -55.52 -37.19 -33.99
CA LYS A 587 -55.98 -37.29 -35.39
C LYS A 587 -56.93 -38.47 -35.60
N GLU A 588 -56.63 -39.63 -35.00
CA GLU A 588 -57.53 -40.79 -35.02
C GLU A 588 -58.85 -40.53 -34.28
N LEU A 589 -58.80 -39.91 -33.10
CA LEU A 589 -60.01 -39.51 -32.35
C LEU A 589 -60.85 -38.47 -33.12
N GLN A 590 -60.22 -37.53 -33.82
CA GLN A 590 -60.90 -36.57 -34.69
C GLN A 590 -61.54 -37.27 -35.90
N THR A 591 -60.87 -38.26 -36.49
CA THR A 591 -61.39 -39.06 -37.61
C THR A 591 -62.57 -39.92 -37.17
N LEU A 592 -62.48 -40.60 -36.02
CA LEU A 592 -63.59 -41.31 -35.39
C LEU A 592 -64.76 -40.39 -35.04
N HIS A 593 -64.50 -39.15 -34.62
CA HIS A 593 -65.54 -38.14 -34.39
C HIS A 593 -66.25 -37.78 -35.70
N SER A 594 -65.51 -37.52 -36.79
CA SER A 594 -66.09 -37.24 -38.11
C SER A 594 -66.91 -38.41 -38.66
N LEU A 595 -66.41 -39.65 -38.54
CA LEU A 595 -67.14 -40.86 -38.92
C LEU A 595 -68.42 -41.03 -38.08
N ARG A 596 -68.36 -40.76 -36.77
CA ARG A 596 -69.54 -40.77 -35.88
C ARG A 596 -70.57 -39.71 -36.29
N VAL A 597 -70.15 -38.51 -36.69
CA VAL A 597 -71.06 -37.46 -37.19
C VAL A 597 -71.75 -37.90 -38.48
N LEU A 598 -71.00 -38.45 -39.43
CA LEU A 598 -71.56 -38.99 -40.69
C LEU A 598 -72.52 -40.16 -40.44
N PHE A 599 -72.19 -41.07 -39.52
CA PHE A 599 -73.04 -42.20 -39.16
C PHE A 599 -74.33 -41.77 -38.45
N ILE A 600 -74.28 -40.74 -37.60
CA ILE A 600 -75.47 -40.11 -36.99
C ILE A 600 -76.30 -39.38 -38.05
N GLN A 601 -75.70 -38.73 -39.05
CA GLN A 601 -76.43 -38.14 -40.18
C GLN A 601 -77.10 -39.21 -41.04
N ASP A 602 -76.45 -40.33 -41.35
CA ASP A 602 -77.07 -41.42 -42.09
C ASP A 602 -78.21 -42.08 -41.30
N ILE A 603 -78.04 -42.31 -39.98
CA ILE A 603 -79.14 -42.75 -39.11
C ILE A 603 -80.31 -41.75 -39.12
N ASN A 604 -80.05 -40.45 -38.99
CA ASN A 604 -81.11 -39.44 -39.03
C ASN A 604 -81.78 -39.34 -40.41
N ASN A 605 -81.03 -39.54 -41.50
CA ASN A 605 -81.58 -39.59 -42.86
C ASN A 605 -82.41 -40.86 -43.12
N ARG A 606 -82.07 -41.99 -42.48
CA ARG A 606 -82.88 -43.22 -42.51
C ARG A 606 -84.15 -43.06 -41.67
N ILE A 607 -84.04 -42.55 -40.45
CA ILE A 607 -85.19 -42.24 -39.58
C ILE A 607 -86.12 -41.22 -40.26
N GLY A 608 -85.58 -40.18 -40.89
CA GLY A 608 -86.34 -39.20 -41.68
C GLY A 608 -86.99 -39.77 -42.95
N ARG A 609 -86.63 -40.98 -43.39
CA ARG A 609 -87.30 -41.74 -44.46
C ARG A 609 -88.23 -42.84 -43.93
N SER A 610 -88.21 -43.12 -42.63
CA SER A 610 -89.11 -44.05 -41.94
C SER A 610 -90.00 -43.33 -40.92
N ALA A 611 -90.27 -42.04 -41.15
CA ALA A 611 -91.14 -41.19 -40.33
C ALA A 611 -92.48 -40.87 -41.03
N GLU A 612 -92.72 -41.48 -42.19
CA GLU A 612 -94.07 -41.68 -42.74
C GLU A 612 -94.40 -43.17 -42.64
N LEU A 613 -95.58 -43.46 -42.11
CA LEU A 613 -96.16 -44.77 -41.75
C LEU A 613 -95.78 -45.37 -40.38
N ASP A 614 -96.84 -45.94 -39.80
CA ASP A 614 -97.00 -46.89 -38.69
C ASP A 614 -96.79 -46.45 -37.23
N THR A 615 -97.70 -46.97 -36.41
CA THR A 615 -98.10 -46.50 -35.07
C THR A 615 -97.77 -47.51 -33.97
N ASP A 616 -97.52 -46.96 -32.78
CA ASP A 616 -97.65 -47.60 -31.46
C ASP A 616 -96.70 -48.75 -31.06
N GLU A 617 -96.66 -48.95 -29.73
CA GLU A 617 -95.96 -49.96 -28.93
C GLU A 617 -94.45 -50.22 -29.16
N SER A 618 -93.62 -49.80 -28.19
CA SER A 618 -93.09 -50.74 -27.18
C SER A 618 -92.26 -50.04 -26.08
N GLY A 619 -91.96 -50.77 -25.00
CA GLY A 619 -91.40 -50.22 -23.76
C GLY A 619 -89.97 -49.66 -23.85
N GLY A 620 -89.78 -48.43 -23.37
CA GLY A 620 -88.47 -47.77 -23.30
C GLY A 620 -87.48 -48.49 -22.38
N SER A 621 -86.53 -49.21 -22.99
CA SER A 621 -85.54 -50.06 -22.33
C SER A 621 -84.66 -49.33 -21.30
N LEU A 622 -84.23 -50.06 -20.26
CA LEU A 622 -83.33 -49.59 -19.20
C LEU A 622 -82.06 -48.90 -19.75
N ALA A 623 -81.51 -49.42 -20.85
CA ALA A 623 -80.34 -48.87 -21.53
C ALA A 623 -80.58 -47.44 -22.06
N GLN A 624 -81.81 -47.10 -22.46
CA GLN A 624 -82.15 -45.78 -22.99
C GLN A 624 -82.17 -44.73 -21.88
N LYS A 625 -82.69 -45.08 -20.68
CA LYS A 625 -82.62 -44.24 -19.47
C LYS A 625 -81.17 -44.06 -19.00
N GLN A 626 -80.37 -45.12 -18.99
CA GLN A 626 -78.93 -45.03 -18.67
C GLN A 626 -78.17 -44.11 -19.65
N LYS A 627 -78.52 -44.14 -20.95
CA LYS A 627 -77.92 -43.29 -21.98
C LYS A 627 -78.28 -41.81 -21.82
N ILE A 628 -79.50 -41.49 -21.38
CA ILE A 628 -79.90 -40.12 -21.02
C ILE A 628 -79.09 -39.63 -19.82
N ILE A 629 -79.06 -40.40 -18.72
CA ILE A 629 -78.32 -40.07 -17.49
C ILE A 629 -76.82 -39.86 -17.78
N PHE A 630 -76.23 -40.66 -18.67
CA PHE A 630 -74.83 -40.50 -19.09
C PHE A 630 -74.59 -39.18 -19.84
N LEU A 631 -75.52 -38.78 -20.73
CA LEU A 631 -75.42 -37.52 -21.48
C LEU A 631 -75.64 -36.30 -20.57
N GLU A 632 -76.59 -36.36 -19.64
CA GLU A 632 -76.83 -35.31 -18.62
C GLU A 632 -75.59 -35.10 -17.75
N ASN A 633 -74.96 -36.18 -17.27
CA ASN A 633 -73.76 -36.11 -16.44
C ASN A 633 -72.55 -35.56 -17.22
N ASN A 634 -72.40 -35.92 -18.51
CA ASN A 634 -71.38 -35.30 -19.38
C ASN A 634 -71.64 -33.80 -19.59
N LEU A 635 -72.90 -33.38 -19.79
CA LEU A 635 -73.27 -31.98 -19.95
C LEU A 635 -73.00 -31.18 -18.66
N GLU A 636 -73.27 -31.77 -17.49
CA GLU A 636 -72.97 -31.17 -16.19
C GLU A 636 -71.46 -31.03 -15.95
N GLN A 637 -70.65 -32.03 -16.33
CA GLN A 637 -69.18 -31.96 -16.28
C GLN A 637 -68.63 -30.88 -17.20
N LEU A 638 -69.10 -30.81 -18.46
CA LEU A 638 -68.69 -29.76 -19.41
C LEU A 638 -69.08 -28.36 -18.89
N THR A 639 -70.24 -28.23 -18.26
CA THR A 639 -70.70 -26.99 -17.62
C THR A 639 -69.82 -26.59 -16.43
N LYS A 640 -69.34 -27.55 -15.64
CA LYS A 640 -68.39 -27.31 -14.54
C LYS A 640 -67.03 -26.83 -15.06
N VAL A 641 -66.48 -27.47 -16.10
CA VAL A 641 -65.23 -27.04 -16.75
C VAL A 641 -65.37 -25.63 -17.35
N HIS A 642 -66.48 -25.34 -18.04
CA HIS A 642 -66.73 -24.02 -18.60
C HIS A 642 -66.83 -22.94 -17.50
N LYS A 643 -67.53 -23.22 -16.40
CA LYS A 643 -67.58 -22.30 -15.25
C LYS A 643 -66.20 -22.07 -14.62
N GLN A 644 -65.39 -23.11 -14.47
CA GLN A 644 -64.03 -22.97 -13.93
C GLN A 644 -63.18 -22.08 -14.84
N LEU A 645 -63.15 -22.34 -16.15
CA LEU A 645 -62.40 -21.53 -17.12
C LEU A 645 -62.87 -20.06 -17.16
N VAL A 646 -64.16 -19.78 -16.92
CA VAL A 646 -64.68 -18.41 -16.80
C VAL A 646 -64.20 -17.73 -15.51
N CYS A 647 -64.16 -18.45 -14.38
CA CYS A 647 -63.57 -17.94 -13.13
C CYS A 647 -62.07 -17.68 -13.29
N ASP A 648 -61.30 -18.64 -13.82
CA ASP A 648 -59.85 -18.52 -14.02
C ASP A 648 -59.52 -17.32 -14.93
N ASN A 649 -60.33 -17.07 -15.97
CA ASN A 649 -60.19 -15.88 -16.83
C ASN A 649 -60.56 -14.57 -16.11
N ALA A 650 -61.48 -14.58 -15.14
CA ALA A 650 -61.79 -13.42 -14.32
C ALA A 650 -60.64 -13.10 -13.35
N ASP A 651 -60.07 -14.12 -12.70
CA ASP A 651 -58.93 -13.96 -11.79
C ASP A 651 -57.67 -13.48 -12.53
N LEU A 652 -57.39 -14.04 -13.72
CA LEU A 652 -56.29 -13.56 -14.58
C LEU A 652 -56.48 -12.09 -15.00
N ARG A 653 -57.71 -11.66 -15.30
CA ARG A 653 -58.03 -10.25 -15.58
C ARG A 653 -57.85 -9.34 -14.36
N CYS A 654 -57.97 -9.87 -13.15
CA CYS A 654 -57.72 -9.15 -11.90
C CYS A 654 -56.23 -9.09 -11.52
N GLU A 655 -55.42 -10.11 -11.86
CA GLU A 655 -53.98 -10.13 -11.58
C GLU A 655 -53.14 -9.36 -12.61
N LEU A 656 -53.51 -9.39 -13.90
CA LEU A 656 -52.73 -8.75 -14.96
C LEU A 656 -52.44 -7.25 -14.70
N PRO A 657 -53.41 -6.41 -14.26
CA PRO A 657 -53.13 -5.01 -13.89
C PRO A 657 -52.18 -4.86 -12.69
N LYS A 658 -52.17 -5.82 -11.75
CA LYS A 658 -51.25 -5.82 -10.60
C LYS A 658 -49.82 -6.12 -11.05
N LEU A 659 -49.66 -7.07 -11.97
CA LEU A 659 -48.37 -7.39 -12.60
C LEU A 659 -47.85 -6.21 -13.42
N GLU A 660 -48.69 -5.57 -14.24
CA GLU A 660 -48.30 -4.34 -14.96
C GLU A 660 -47.91 -3.19 -14.04
N LYS A 661 -48.58 -3.02 -12.88
CA LYS A 661 -48.21 -1.99 -11.90
C LYS A 661 -46.86 -2.27 -11.26
N ARG A 662 -46.55 -3.55 -10.96
CA ARG A 662 -45.23 -3.98 -10.48
C ARG A 662 -44.14 -3.80 -11.55
N LEU A 663 -44.44 -4.09 -12.82
CA LEU A 663 -43.53 -3.89 -13.94
C LEU A 663 -43.21 -2.40 -14.16
N ARG A 664 -44.22 -1.53 -14.09
CA ARG A 664 -44.03 -0.07 -14.18
C ARG A 664 -43.18 0.46 -13.01
N ALA A 665 -43.46 0.05 -11.77
CA ALA A 665 -42.69 0.47 -10.59
C ALA A 665 -41.22 -0.02 -10.63
N THR A 666 -40.95 -1.21 -11.19
CA THR A 666 -39.58 -1.69 -11.38
C THR A 666 -38.86 -0.96 -12.51
N ALA A 667 -39.54 -0.65 -13.62
CA ALA A 667 -38.98 0.16 -14.70
C ALA A 667 -38.61 1.59 -14.25
N GLU A 668 -39.45 2.26 -13.45
CA GLU A 668 -39.11 3.57 -12.89
C GLU A 668 -37.92 3.50 -11.92
N ARG A 669 -37.85 2.47 -11.07
CA ARG A 669 -36.70 2.26 -10.18
C ARG A 669 -35.39 2.06 -10.97
N VAL A 670 -35.42 1.31 -12.07
CA VAL A 670 -34.26 1.16 -12.97
C VAL A 670 -33.86 2.51 -13.55
N LYS A 671 -34.81 3.27 -14.11
CA LYS A 671 -34.56 4.60 -14.70
C LYS A 671 -33.93 5.60 -13.70
N ILE A 672 -34.35 5.56 -12.43
CA ILE A 672 -33.76 6.39 -11.36
C ILE A 672 -32.31 5.98 -11.08
N LEU A 673 -32.04 4.67 -10.99
CA LEU A 673 -30.68 4.14 -10.79
C LEU A 673 -29.74 4.45 -11.97
N GLU A 674 -30.25 4.42 -13.21
CA GLU A 674 -29.51 4.83 -14.41
C GLU A 674 -29.15 6.32 -14.41
N SER A 675 -30.01 7.20 -13.89
CA SER A 675 -29.69 8.64 -13.73
C SER A 675 -28.59 8.83 -12.69
N ALA A 676 -28.76 8.24 -11.49
CA ALA A 676 -27.76 8.33 -10.42
C ALA A 676 -26.38 7.78 -10.84
N LEU A 677 -26.35 6.67 -11.59
CA LEU A 677 -25.12 6.11 -12.15
C LEU A 677 -24.45 7.05 -13.18
N ARG A 678 -25.25 7.77 -13.98
CA ARG A 678 -24.76 8.76 -14.94
C ARG A 678 -24.16 9.98 -14.23
N GLU A 679 -24.87 10.53 -13.26
CA GLU A 679 -24.45 11.68 -12.45
C GLU A 679 -23.17 11.37 -11.66
N ALA A 680 -23.07 10.17 -11.07
CA ALA A 680 -21.86 9.69 -10.41
C ALA A 680 -20.67 9.58 -11.37
N LYS A 681 -20.88 9.02 -12.58
CA LYS A 681 -19.87 8.92 -13.63
C LYS A 681 -19.40 10.29 -14.13
N GLU A 682 -20.32 11.25 -14.26
CA GLU A 682 -20.00 12.63 -14.61
C GLU A 682 -19.23 13.35 -13.50
N SER A 683 -19.51 13.08 -12.22
CA SER A 683 -18.69 13.62 -11.13
C SER A 683 -17.28 13.04 -11.13
N ALA A 684 -17.14 11.71 -11.21
CA ALA A 684 -15.83 11.07 -11.31
C ALA A 684 -15.00 11.61 -12.50
N MET A 685 -15.65 11.92 -13.63
CA MET A 685 -15.00 12.57 -14.79
C MET A 685 -14.62 14.04 -14.51
N ARG A 686 -15.48 14.82 -13.84
CA ARG A 686 -15.17 16.20 -13.41
C ARG A 686 -13.98 16.22 -12.44
N ASP A 687 -13.96 15.32 -11.48
CA ASP A 687 -12.92 15.29 -10.44
C ASP A 687 -11.59 14.75 -11.00
N ARG A 688 -11.63 13.72 -11.86
CA ARG A 688 -10.45 13.31 -12.66
C ARG A 688 -9.88 14.45 -13.50
N LYS A 689 -10.72 15.33 -14.06
CA LYS A 689 -10.27 16.51 -14.80
C LYS A 689 -9.58 17.55 -13.90
N LYS A 690 -10.07 17.78 -12.67
CA LYS A 690 -9.40 18.64 -11.67
C LYS A 690 -8.01 18.08 -11.32
N TYR A 691 -7.93 16.79 -10.98
CA TYR A 691 -6.64 16.14 -10.67
C TYR A 691 -5.64 16.24 -11.83
N GLN A 692 -6.09 16.04 -13.07
CA GLN A 692 -5.23 16.22 -14.24
C GLN A 692 -4.71 17.67 -14.38
N GLN A 693 -5.58 18.67 -14.16
CA GLN A 693 -5.18 20.09 -14.21
C GLN A 693 -4.17 20.46 -13.11
N GLU A 694 -4.32 19.91 -11.90
CA GLU A 694 -3.38 20.15 -10.80
C GLU A 694 -2.03 19.47 -11.06
N VAL A 695 -2.04 18.22 -11.54
CA VAL A 695 -0.84 17.49 -11.98
C VAL A 695 -0.10 18.24 -13.09
N ASP A 696 -0.82 18.81 -14.06
CA ASP A 696 -0.18 19.56 -15.15
C ASP A 696 0.31 20.95 -14.71
N ARG A 697 -0.36 21.63 -13.75
CA ARG A 697 0.18 22.81 -13.07
C ARG A 697 1.50 22.48 -12.36
N ILE A 698 1.57 21.38 -11.60
CA ILE A 698 2.79 20.94 -10.91
C ILE A 698 3.92 20.68 -11.93
N LYS A 699 3.62 20.05 -13.08
CA LYS A 699 4.60 19.89 -14.18
C LYS A 699 5.04 21.21 -14.81
N GLU A 700 4.22 22.25 -14.81
CA GLU A 700 4.61 23.58 -15.28
C GLU A 700 5.51 24.30 -14.27
N VAL A 701 5.20 24.25 -12.98
CA VAL A 701 6.06 24.79 -11.92
C VAL A 701 7.43 24.10 -11.92
N ILE A 702 7.47 22.77 -12.05
CA ILE A 702 8.74 22.01 -12.16
C ILE A 702 9.51 22.38 -13.43
N ARG A 703 8.84 22.52 -14.59
CA ARG A 703 9.50 22.96 -15.84
C ARG A 703 10.04 24.39 -15.72
N ALA A 704 9.31 25.31 -15.08
CA ALA A 704 9.78 26.67 -14.83
C ALA A 704 11.00 26.69 -13.89
N LYS A 705 10.97 25.93 -12.79
CA LYS A 705 12.11 25.79 -11.84
C LYS A 705 13.35 25.20 -12.54
N ASN A 706 13.17 24.22 -13.43
CA ASN A 706 14.26 23.65 -14.23
C ASN A 706 14.79 24.62 -15.30
N GLN A 707 13.92 25.39 -15.97
CA GLN A 707 14.35 26.43 -16.92
C GLN A 707 15.08 27.60 -16.25
N ALA A 708 14.67 28.00 -15.04
CA ALA A 708 15.42 28.96 -14.24
C ALA A 708 16.83 28.44 -13.92
N ARG A 709 16.95 27.17 -13.49
CA ARG A 709 18.24 26.52 -13.20
C ARG A 709 19.17 26.45 -14.42
N MET A 710 18.62 26.30 -15.62
CA MET A 710 19.37 26.33 -16.89
C MET A 710 19.80 27.75 -17.35
N LYS A 711 19.26 28.83 -16.76
CA LYS A 711 19.69 30.21 -17.07
C LYS A 711 20.88 30.70 -16.25
N HIS A 712 21.25 29.99 -15.18
CA HIS A 712 22.35 30.35 -14.28
C HIS A 712 23.61 29.49 -14.46
N THR A 713 23.68 28.66 -15.50
CA THR A 713 24.89 27.89 -15.84
C THR A 713 25.81 28.73 -16.74
N ALA A 714 26.96 29.17 -16.22
CA ALA A 714 27.94 29.94 -16.99
C ALA A 714 28.52 29.10 -18.13
N GLN A 715 28.55 29.66 -19.35
CA GLN A 715 29.14 29.01 -20.52
C GLN A 715 30.68 29.08 -20.47
N ILE A 716 31.31 28.10 -19.82
CA ILE A 716 32.75 27.90 -19.92
C ILE A 716 33.08 27.40 -21.34
N ALA A 717 33.76 28.24 -22.12
CA ALA A 717 34.16 27.90 -23.48
C ALA A 717 35.20 26.76 -23.48
N LYS A 718 34.98 25.73 -24.31
CA LYS A 718 35.97 24.67 -24.56
C LYS A 718 36.92 25.06 -25.69
N PRO A 719 38.21 24.67 -25.62
CA PRO A 719 39.21 25.07 -26.61
C PRO A 719 38.97 24.43 -27.97
N ILE A 720 39.31 25.18 -29.02
CA ILE A 720 39.19 24.74 -30.43
C ILE A 720 40.26 23.69 -30.73
N ARG A 721 39.89 22.56 -31.33
CA ARG A 721 40.81 21.63 -31.99
C ARG A 721 40.36 21.44 -33.45
N ALA A 722 41.32 21.47 -34.37
CA ALA A 722 41.03 21.57 -35.80
C ALA A 722 40.66 20.22 -36.45
N GLY A 723 39.79 20.30 -37.47
CA GLY A 723 39.62 19.29 -38.51
C GLY A 723 38.48 18.29 -38.31
N HIS A 724 37.32 18.57 -38.91
CA HIS A 724 36.84 17.80 -40.08
C HIS A 724 35.78 18.59 -40.88
N HIS A 725 35.45 18.10 -42.08
CA HIS A 725 34.81 18.87 -43.14
C HIS A 725 33.29 19.02 -43.04
N HIS A 726 32.77 20.16 -43.50
CA HIS A 726 31.38 20.31 -43.93
C HIS A 726 31.15 19.64 -45.30
N SER A 727 29.92 19.19 -45.55
CA SER A 727 29.38 18.95 -46.90
C SER A 727 28.00 19.62 -47.01
N VAL A 728 27.61 20.04 -48.21
CA VAL A 728 26.46 20.93 -48.44
C VAL A 728 25.59 20.43 -49.60
N ALA A 729 24.30 20.21 -49.34
CA ALA A 729 23.18 20.25 -50.30
C ALA A 729 21.87 20.35 -49.47
N SER A 730 20.92 21.29 -49.60
CA SER A 730 20.34 22.08 -50.71
C SER A 730 19.11 21.45 -51.39
N ALA A 731 17.90 21.91 -51.04
CA ALA A 731 16.78 22.21 -51.97
C ALA A 731 15.47 22.59 -51.25
N SER A 732 14.82 23.64 -51.78
CA SER A 732 13.36 23.91 -51.70
C SER A 732 12.91 24.20 -53.16
N PRO A 733 11.60 24.18 -53.55
CA PRO A 733 10.69 25.31 -53.23
C PRO A 733 9.16 25.02 -53.22
N GLY A 734 8.35 26.04 -52.87
CA GLY A 734 6.89 26.13 -53.08
C GLY A 734 6.20 26.93 -51.96
N HIS A 735 5.89 28.23 -52.08
CA HIS A 735 4.73 28.88 -52.75
C HIS A 735 3.36 28.43 -52.20
N SER A 736 2.43 29.29 -51.75
CA SER A 736 2.25 30.75 -52.01
C SER A 736 1.56 31.56 -50.88
N VAL A 737 1.97 32.84 -50.73
CA VAL A 737 1.16 34.11 -50.73
C VAL A 737 -0.30 34.05 -50.19
N ARG A 738 -0.79 34.90 -49.25
CA ARG A 738 -0.87 36.39 -49.20
C ARG A 738 -1.14 36.84 -47.74
N GLY A 739 -0.51 37.87 -47.15
CA GLY A 739 -0.89 39.31 -47.16
C GLY A 739 -1.90 39.68 -46.04
N GLY A 740 -1.80 40.74 -45.24
CA GLY A 740 -0.82 41.87 -45.18
C GLY A 740 -0.87 42.67 -43.85
N VAL A 741 -0.15 43.79 -43.78
CA VAL A 741 0.29 44.59 -42.59
C VAL A 741 -0.37 46.01 -42.72
N PRO A 742 -0.73 46.81 -41.66
CA PRO A 742 0.22 47.33 -40.66
C PRO A 742 -0.25 47.69 -39.22
N SER A 743 0.77 47.99 -38.38
CA SER A 743 0.69 48.67 -37.08
C SER A 743 0.87 50.21 -37.26
N PRO A 744 0.57 51.07 -36.25
CA PRO A 744 1.66 51.50 -35.37
C PRO A 744 1.31 51.85 -33.90
N ARG A 745 2.40 51.89 -33.10
CA ARG A 745 2.77 52.73 -31.93
C ARG A 745 1.90 54.01 -31.65
N ARG A 746 1.85 54.64 -30.45
CA ARG A 746 2.92 54.92 -29.44
C ARG A 746 2.35 55.70 -28.19
N HIS A 747 3.09 55.75 -27.06
CA HIS A 747 2.98 56.75 -25.94
C HIS A 747 1.66 56.77 -25.10
N HIS A 748 1.55 57.32 -23.87
CA HIS A 748 2.50 57.69 -22.80
C HIS A 748 1.80 57.80 -21.41
N GLN A 749 2.55 57.57 -20.32
CA GLN A 749 2.51 58.27 -19.00
C GLN A 749 1.29 58.25 -18.04
N HIS A 750 1.64 58.47 -16.75
CA HIS A 750 0.89 59.05 -15.63
C HIS A 750 -0.23 58.28 -14.86
N GLN A 751 0.19 57.73 -13.72
CA GLN A 751 -0.43 57.92 -12.38
C GLN A 751 -0.49 59.42 -11.97
N PRO A 752 -1.18 59.82 -10.87
CA PRO A 752 -2.28 59.16 -10.11
C PRO A 752 -3.46 60.14 -9.77
N GLN A 753 -4.51 59.68 -9.06
CA GLN A 753 -4.92 60.24 -7.73
C GLN A 753 -6.20 59.60 -7.13
N HIS A 754 -6.41 59.89 -5.84
CA HIS A 754 -7.48 59.42 -4.95
C HIS A 754 -8.90 59.87 -5.35
N HIS A 755 -9.93 59.11 -4.91
CA HIS A 755 -10.83 59.63 -3.87
C HIS A 755 -11.62 58.54 -3.11
N HIS A 756 -12.02 58.85 -1.87
CA HIS A 756 -12.98 58.08 -1.10
C HIS A 756 -14.42 58.27 -1.61
N ARG A 757 -15.29 57.25 -1.49
CA ARG A 757 -16.38 57.31 -0.48
C ARG A 757 -17.10 55.98 -0.26
N SER A 758 -17.72 55.91 0.91
CA SER A 758 -18.49 54.79 1.45
C SER A 758 -19.73 54.44 0.62
N LYS A 759 -20.06 53.15 0.58
CA LYS A 759 -21.22 52.62 1.30
C LYS A 759 -20.97 51.20 1.79
#